data_AF-E0I8A3-F1
#
_entry.id   AF-E0I8A3-F1
#
_cell.length_a   1.000
_cell.length_b   1.000
_cell.length_c   1.000
_cell.angle_alpha   90.00
_cell.angle_beta   90.00
_cell.angle_gamma   90.00
#
_symmetry.space_group_name_H-M   'P 1'
#
loop_
_entity.id
_entity.type
_entity.pdbx_description
1 polymer ?
#
loop_
_entity_poly.entity_id
_entity_poly.type
_entity_poly.pdbx_seq_one_letter_code
_entity_poly.pdbx_strand_id
1 'polypeptide(L)'
;MLKKAMVRKSLASLLLLSLAAVQAPLAASVSAASQTYEAEAASLAGGAAAAADHTGYTGTGFVGGYTDSNKGNASTTFSVSASSAGSYTAVIKYANGTGSAKTVSLYVNGAKVKQISLAATASWDTWGSETETVSLNAGSNTIMYKYDSSDSGNVNIDSMTLNAPSTPAAGTNLALNAAVSSNNNVSGFTASNAVDGNASTYYEGAANAYPNVLTVDLGSAQNVNSVVLKLPAGWGTRTQTLSVQGSSDNSAYSTLAASATYTFNPTTNNTVTITFTEASARYVRLSFTANSGATGGQASEFEVYGTGASTTTPPPVTPPPAGTYGATMPYDTYEAESLTHTGTVIGPSTSFGNLAAEASGRKAVQLTSAGQYVQFTLAKAAKGITIRYSIPDNASGTGIDSAISLYAGGTFVKDVNLTSKYSWNYGAWGTEGGEIRWSNNPNATPNTPLHNYDEASVVLNQEYPAGTVIKLQRNASNLNFSSTANVTVDLIETEAIPAALSMPSNYVSILNYGAVANDGADDTTAFNNAINAVKNSGGAYKGVWIPSGNFTLNNGTKGAGYNGTGTRLYLDSGVSVKGAGIWYSTVSGNYAGFYLRGGNVTLSDFKISANDLIRDDYSGVSGVEGNGTNSTLTNLWIEHTKVGFWLTNQTNNATISNSRIRNVWADGLNLHYGTTNSTVTNNSVRNSGDDGLAMWSDTYLDTNNTFSYNTVQIPTLANNIAIYGGKDNKVLNNLLTDTVVNGSGISYGTNFNPPSMTGTLTVQNNVLIRCGSLHKDYGYQIGAIWAYWVNNNGKAQNLTVNVSGNTIQDSTYSGIFIEEPAPGITVNYASNTITNAGTYGVYVRGSATGSSTFTNNTVNGAPSGKFLNTSPSFTVSGSGNNW
;
A
#
# COMPACT_ATOMS: atom_id res chain seq x y z
N MET A 1 28.35 72.54 29.94
CA MET A 1 27.53 73.53 30.67
C MET A 1 26.41 72.77 31.36
N LEU A 2 26.48 72.58 32.69
CA LEU A 2 25.72 73.34 33.71
C LEU A 2 24.20 73.34 33.42
N LYS A 3 23.25 73.02 34.31
CA LYS A 3 23.10 72.73 35.75
C LYS A 3 21.66 72.13 35.86
N LYS A 4 21.38 71.09 36.66
CA LYS A 4 20.82 71.14 38.05
C LYS A 4 19.74 72.23 38.25
N ALA A 5 18.63 72.05 38.95
CA ALA A 5 18.02 71.01 39.80
C ALA A 5 16.63 71.57 40.19
N MET A 6 15.68 70.76 40.70
CA MET A 6 15.08 70.78 42.07
C MET A 6 13.55 70.53 41.89
N VAL A 7 12.76 69.76 42.68
CA VAL A 7 12.81 69.30 44.08
C VAL A 7 12.05 67.96 44.26
N ARG A 8 12.61 67.15 45.18
CA ARG A 8 12.14 66.00 46.01
C ARG A 8 10.62 65.78 46.26
N LYS A 9 10.21 64.50 46.34
CA LYS A 9 9.81 63.81 47.60
C LYS A 9 9.63 62.29 47.41
N SER A 10 9.97 61.57 48.48
CA SER A 10 10.12 60.12 48.65
C SER A 10 8.78 59.42 48.97
N LEU A 11 8.55 58.20 48.48
CA LEU A 11 8.28 56.94 49.24
C LEU A 11 7.61 55.83 48.39
N ALA A 12 8.23 54.65 48.46
CA ALA A 12 7.63 53.31 48.57
C ALA A 12 6.70 52.70 47.47
N SER A 13 7.29 51.71 46.79
CA SER A 13 6.79 50.32 46.63
C SER A 13 5.63 49.97 45.68
N LEU A 14 6.02 49.19 44.65
CA LEU A 14 5.31 48.14 43.90
C LEU A 14 3.97 48.47 43.19
N LEU A 15 4.04 48.70 41.86
CA LEU A 15 3.38 47.85 40.85
C LEU A 15 3.91 48.23 39.45
N LEU A 16 4.67 47.34 38.80
CA LEU A 16 5.03 47.47 37.38
C LEU A 16 3.83 47.01 36.54
N LEU A 17 3.09 47.95 35.95
CA LEU A 17 2.29 47.71 34.74
C LEU A 17 3.17 48.00 33.53
N SER A 18 3.75 46.96 32.94
CA SER A 18 4.30 47.01 31.58
C SER A 18 3.36 46.26 30.65
N LEU A 19 2.82 46.98 29.68
CA LEU A 19 2.01 46.49 28.55
C LEU A 19 2.78 45.37 27.81
N ALA A 20 2.35 44.12 27.99
CA ALA A 20 2.70 43.02 27.11
C ALA A 20 1.52 42.80 26.17
N ALA A 21 1.71 43.10 24.88
CA ALA A 21 0.85 42.58 23.84
C ALA A 21 1.10 41.06 23.76
N VAL A 22 0.30 40.29 24.49
CA VAL A 22 0.25 38.84 24.34
C VAL A 22 -0.45 38.55 23.03
N GLN A 23 0.35 38.24 22.03
CA GLN A 23 -0.09 37.54 20.82
C GLN A 23 -0.69 36.21 21.30
N ALA A 24 -2.02 36.09 21.27
CA ALA A 24 -2.70 34.86 21.62
C ALA A 24 -2.13 33.72 20.75
N PRO A 25 -1.81 32.55 21.33
CA PRO A 25 -1.43 31.41 20.51
C PRO A 25 -2.60 31.11 19.57
N LEU A 26 -2.31 31.07 18.26
CA LEU A 26 -3.18 30.45 17.28
C LEU A 26 -3.59 29.09 17.83
N ALA A 27 -4.89 28.91 18.07
CA ALA A 27 -5.45 27.68 18.58
C ALA A 27 -5.00 26.54 17.67
N ALA A 28 -4.15 25.67 18.21
CA ALA A 28 -3.84 24.40 17.58
C ALA A 28 -5.15 23.66 17.35
N SER A 29 -5.39 23.20 16.13
CA SER A 29 -6.44 22.23 15.84
C SER A 29 -6.05 20.91 16.50
N VAL A 30 -6.52 20.71 17.73
CA VAL A 30 -6.36 19.47 18.49
C VAL A 30 -7.16 18.38 17.77
N SER A 31 -6.45 17.35 17.29
CA SER A 31 -7.05 16.09 16.87
C SER A 31 -7.84 15.48 18.04
N ALA A 32 -9.12 15.18 17.83
CA ALA A 32 -10.02 14.68 18.87
C ALA A 32 -9.76 13.20 19.18
N ALA A 33 -8.73 12.93 19.98
CA ALA A 33 -8.48 11.60 20.54
C ALA A 33 -9.61 11.20 21.52
N SER A 34 -9.91 9.90 21.57
CA SER A 34 -10.75 9.28 22.59
C SER A 34 -10.17 9.51 23.99
N GLN A 35 -10.99 9.90 24.97
CA GLN A 35 -10.55 10.19 26.33
C GLN A 35 -11.20 9.22 27.32
N THR A 36 -10.41 8.39 27.99
CA THR A 36 -10.87 7.51 29.07
C THR A 36 -10.81 8.21 30.43
N TYR A 37 -11.87 8.02 31.22
CA TYR A 37 -12.00 8.50 32.59
C TYR A 37 -12.19 7.28 33.51
N GLU A 38 -11.27 7.07 34.44
CA GLU A 38 -11.35 6.00 35.44
C GLU A 38 -12.46 6.32 36.46
N ALA A 39 -13.32 5.35 36.81
CA ALA A 39 -14.49 5.58 37.65
C ALA A 39 -14.12 5.87 39.09
N GLU A 40 -13.04 5.28 39.61
CA GLU A 40 -12.54 5.54 40.96
C GLU A 40 -11.98 6.96 41.14
N ALA A 41 -11.69 7.66 40.04
CA ALA A 41 -11.32 9.08 40.03
C ALA A 41 -12.53 10.03 39.85
N ALA A 42 -13.74 9.48 39.68
CA ALA A 42 -14.97 10.25 39.52
C ALA A 42 -15.53 10.72 40.88
N SER A 43 -16.52 11.62 40.86
CA SER A 43 -17.22 12.03 42.08
C SER A 43 -18.23 10.95 42.48
N LEU A 44 -18.01 10.31 43.62
CA LEU A 44 -18.83 9.21 44.15
C LEU A 44 -19.78 9.69 45.25
N ALA A 45 -21.02 9.20 45.26
CA ALA A 45 -22.01 9.54 46.29
C ALA A 45 -23.00 8.40 46.57
N GLY A 46 -23.77 8.54 47.66
CA GLY A 46 -24.92 7.69 47.94
C GLY A 46 -24.61 6.23 48.21
N GLY A 47 -23.37 5.92 48.60
CA GLY A 47 -22.88 4.56 48.86
C GLY A 47 -22.04 3.94 47.74
N ALA A 48 -21.88 4.61 46.60
CA ALA A 48 -20.87 4.26 45.61
C ALA A 48 -19.46 4.49 46.19
N ALA A 49 -18.56 3.52 46.03
CA ALA A 49 -17.21 3.57 46.59
C ALA A 49 -16.20 2.83 45.72
N ALA A 50 -14.96 3.32 45.72
CA ALA A 50 -13.84 2.66 45.04
C ALA A 50 -13.55 1.30 45.70
N ALA A 51 -13.25 0.30 44.88
CA ALA A 51 -12.90 -1.06 45.26
C ALA A 51 -11.85 -1.63 44.28
N ALA A 52 -11.25 -2.76 44.64
CA ALA A 52 -10.16 -3.39 43.88
C ALA A 52 -10.08 -4.91 44.11
N ASP A 53 -11.16 -5.51 44.63
CA ASP A 53 -11.26 -6.92 45.04
C ASP A 53 -11.68 -7.87 43.92
N HIS A 54 -11.75 -7.37 42.68
CA HIS A 54 -11.93 -8.13 41.44
C HIS A 54 -10.81 -7.78 40.45
N THR A 55 -10.51 -8.68 39.52
CA THR A 55 -9.44 -8.50 38.52
C THR A 55 -9.99 -7.99 37.19
N GLY A 56 -9.13 -7.43 36.32
CA GLY A 56 -9.48 -7.04 34.95
C GLY A 56 -9.99 -5.60 34.74
N TYR A 57 -10.05 -4.80 35.80
CA TYR A 57 -10.37 -3.37 35.76
C TYR A 57 -9.20 -2.53 35.19
N THR A 58 -9.45 -1.28 34.79
CA THR A 58 -8.43 -0.30 34.35
C THR A 58 -8.04 0.65 35.49
N GLY A 59 -6.91 1.34 35.36
CA GLY A 59 -6.46 2.26 36.41
C GLY A 59 -6.06 1.55 37.70
N THR A 60 -6.52 2.09 38.83
CA THR A 60 -6.15 1.66 40.19
C THR A 60 -7.25 0.88 40.90
N GLY A 61 -8.48 0.93 40.41
CA GLY A 61 -9.63 0.23 40.96
C GLY A 61 -10.85 0.35 40.05
N PHE A 62 -12.02 0.12 40.62
CA PHE A 62 -13.33 0.36 40.00
C PHE A 62 -14.29 0.89 41.06
N VAL A 63 -15.50 1.26 40.69
CA VAL A 63 -16.55 1.68 41.63
C VAL A 63 -17.59 0.58 41.81
N GLY A 64 -17.72 0.11 43.05
CA GLY A 64 -18.82 -0.72 43.50
C GLY A 64 -19.83 0.07 44.34
N GLY A 65 -20.62 -0.63 45.17
CA GLY A 65 -21.54 0.01 46.10
C GLY A 65 -22.93 0.35 45.53
N TYR A 66 -23.23 -0.10 44.31
CA TYR A 66 -24.56 -0.08 43.70
C TYR A 66 -25.47 -1.17 44.30
N THR A 67 -25.41 -1.38 45.61
CA THR A 67 -26.17 -2.41 46.33
C THR A 67 -27.61 -1.98 46.58
N ASP A 68 -28.52 -2.93 46.82
CA ASP A 68 -29.93 -2.63 47.09
C ASP A 68 -30.14 -1.69 48.29
N SER A 69 -29.26 -1.70 49.29
CA SER A 69 -29.29 -0.75 50.41
C SER A 69 -29.05 0.70 49.99
N ASN A 70 -28.39 0.90 48.85
CA ASN A 70 -28.01 2.20 48.31
C ASN A 70 -28.90 2.59 47.10
N LYS A 71 -29.95 1.82 46.83
CA LYS A 71 -30.91 2.09 45.75
C LYS A 71 -31.60 3.45 45.94
N GLY A 72 -31.73 4.19 44.85
CA GLY A 72 -32.15 5.60 44.83
C GLY A 72 -31.02 6.59 45.13
N ASN A 73 -29.88 6.14 45.65
CA ASN A 73 -28.84 7.01 46.19
C ASN A 73 -27.50 6.89 45.45
N ALA A 74 -26.97 5.68 45.26
CA ALA A 74 -25.61 5.46 44.71
C ALA A 74 -25.42 6.10 43.33
N SER A 75 -24.31 6.82 43.13
CA SER A 75 -23.97 7.44 41.85
C SER A 75 -22.47 7.64 41.64
N THR A 76 -22.03 7.49 40.40
CA THR A 76 -20.68 7.82 39.88
C THR A 76 -20.81 8.94 38.87
N THR A 77 -20.18 10.09 39.13
CA THR A 77 -20.27 11.29 38.27
C THR A 77 -18.92 11.67 37.69
N PHE A 78 -18.78 11.47 36.38
CA PHE A 78 -17.62 11.87 35.59
C PHE A 78 -17.69 13.36 35.23
N SER A 79 -16.64 14.11 35.54
CA SER A 79 -16.45 15.47 35.04
C SER A 79 -15.65 15.41 33.74
N VAL A 80 -16.25 15.84 32.63
CA VAL A 80 -15.65 15.76 31.30
C VAL A 80 -15.56 17.14 30.66
N SER A 81 -14.59 17.32 29.75
CA SER A 81 -14.48 18.53 28.94
C SER A 81 -14.67 18.20 27.47
N ALA A 82 -15.63 18.86 26.83
CA ALA A 82 -15.92 18.74 25.41
C ALA A 82 -15.32 19.95 24.67
N SER A 83 -14.58 19.70 23.59
CA SER A 83 -13.98 20.77 22.76
C SER A 83 -15.02 21.61 22.00
N SER A 84 -16.21 21.08 21.77
CA SER A 84 -17.35 21.75 21.13
C SER A 84 -18.67 21.21 21.69
N ALA A 85 -19.77 21.95 21.48
CA ALA A 85 -21.10 21.42 21.77
C ALA A 85 -21.46 20.38 20.69
N GLY A 86 -22.01 19.24 21.07
CA GLY A 86 -22.34 18.20 20.10
C GLY A 86 -22.73 16.87 20.71
N SER A 87 -22.91 15.89 19.82
CA SER A 87 -23.23 14.50 20.18
C SER A 87 -21.94 13.70 20.37
N TYR A 88 -21.69 13.24 21.59
CA TYR A 88 -20.54 12.44 21.96
C TYR A 88 -20.98 10.99 22.21
N THR A 89 -20.06 10.04 22.08
CA THR A 89 -20.30 8.64 22.43
C THR A 89 -19.57 8.30 23.73
N ALA A 90 -20.31 7.97 24.78
CA ALA A 90 -19.80 7.53 26.07
C ALA A 90 -19.89 6.00 26.16
N VAL A 91 -18.74 5.32 26.23
CA VAL A 91 -18.65 3.87 26.39
C VAL A 91 -18.29 3.59 27.85
N ILE A 92 -19.20 2.98 28.61
CA ILE A 92 -18.85 2.52 29.96
C ILE A 92 -18.28 1.12 29.91
N LYS A 93 -17.29 0.86 30.75
CA LYS A 93 -16.81 -0.47 31.09
C LYS A 93 -17.36 -0.86 32.47
N TYR A 94 -17.97 -2.04 32.57
CA TYR A 94 -18.72 -2.46 33.76
C TYR A 94 -18.61 -3.98 34.00
N ALA A 95 -18.86 -4.42 35.23
CA ALA A 95 -19.06 -5.83 35.56
C ALA A 95 -20.45 -6.04 36.17
N ASN A 96 -21.14 -7.08 35.71
CA ASN A 96 -22.45 -7.50 36.21
C ASN A 96 -22.45 -9.02 36.41
N GLY A 97 -21.89 -9.47 37.53
CA GLY A 97 -21.83 -10.88 37.90
C GLY A 97 -23.14 -11.47 38.43
N THR A 98 -24.28 -10.78 38.27
CA THR A 98 -25.57 -11.20 38.86
C THR A 98 -26.32 -12.27 38.05
N GLY A 99 -25.80 -12.66 36.88
CA GLY A 99 -26.40 -13.69 36.01
C GLY A 99 -27.64 -13.25 35.23
N SER A 100 -28.04 -11.98 35.31
CA SER A 100 -29.13 -11.39 34.50
C SER A 100 -28.83 -9.92 34.21
N ALA A 101 -29.44 -9.37 33.15
CA ALA A 101 -29.29 -7.96 32.83
C ALA A 101 -29.75 -7.07 34.00
N LYS A 102 -29.01 -5.99 34.23
CA LYS A 102 -29.26 -5.00 35.29
C LYS A 102 -29.33 -3.61 34.72
N THR A 103 -30.03 -2.71 35.39
CA THR A 103 -30.26 -1.35 34.90
C THR A 103 -29.67 -0.31 35.84
N VAL A 104 -29.15 0.76 35.26
CA VAL A 104 -28.76 2.01 35.94
C VAL A 104 -29.26 3.20 35.11
N SER A 105 -29.42 4.36 35.71
CA SER A 105 -29.91 5.56 35.03
C SER A 105 -28.75 6.47 34.63
N LEU A 106 -28.76 6.92 33.37
CA LEU A 106 -27.79 7.85 32.79
C LEU A 106 -28.31 9.29 32.87
N TYR A 107 -27.48 10.18 33.41
CA TYR A 107 -27.73 11.61 33.51
C TYR A 107 -26.62 12.40 32.82
N VAL A 108 -26.99 13.50 32.17
CA VAL A 108 -26.05 14.44 31.54
C VAL A 108 -26.39 15.84 32.03
N ASN A 109 -25.39 16.55 32.58
CA ASN A 109 -25.55 17.91 33.14
C ASN A 109 -26.74 18.03 34.11
N GLY A 110 -26.95 17.01 34.95
CA GLY A 110 -28.02 16.95 35.95
C GLY A 110 -29.40 16.52 35.44
N ALA A 111 -29.58 16.37 34.12
CA ALA A 111 -30.83 15.89 33.53
C ALA A 111 -30.79 14.38 33.25
N LYS A 112 -31.87 13.65 33.59
CA LYS A 112 -32.00 12.22 33.27
C LYS A 112 -32.15 12.06 31.76
N VAL A 113 -31.24 11.31 31.14
CA VAL A 113 -31.29 10.99 29.70
C VAL A 113 -32.16 9.76 29.48
N LYS A 114 -31.80 8.64 30.11
CA LYS A 114 -32.55 7.38 30.06
C LYS A 114 -32.10 6.38 31.12
N GLN A 115 -32.84 5.28 31.25
CA GLN A 115 -32.40 4.07 31.93
C GLN A 115 -31.65 3.18 30.92
N ILE A 116 -30.45 2.71 31.28
CA ILE A 116 -29.62 1.85 30.43
C ILE A 116 -29.63 0.43 30.99
N SER A 117 -29.46 -0.56 30.10
CA SER A 117 -29.42 -1.98 30.46
C SER A 117 -28.03 -2.53 30.26
N LEU A 118 -27.50 -3.16 31.28
CA LEU A 118 -26.17 -3.75 31.37
C LEU A 118 -26.33 -5.27 31.41
N ALA A 119 -25.91 -5.95 30.34
CA ALA A 119 -25.99 -7.40 30.22
C ALA A 119 -25.22 -8.11 31.35
N ALA A 120 -25.56 -9.36 31.64
CA ALA A 120 -24.77 -10.14 32.60
C ALA A 120 -23.38 -10.41 32.02
N THR A 121 -22.33 -10.17 32.82
CA THR A 121 -20.98 -10.62 32.50
C THR A 121 -20.77 -12.03 33.06
N ALA A 122 -19.74 -12.74 32.57
CA ALA A 122 -19.48 -14.13 32.98
C ALA A 122 -19.18 -14.26 34.49
N SER A 123 -18.54 -13.25 35.07
CA SER A 123 -18.24 -13.13 36.50
C SER A 123 -17.96 -11.67 36.85
N TRP A 124 -17.71 -11.39 38.13
CA TRP A 124 -17.26 -10.08 38.60
C TRP A 124 -15.83 -9.72 38.17
N ASP A 125 -15.02 -10.69 37.75
CA ASP A 125 -13.69 -10.50 37.13
C ASP A 125 -13.77 -10.28 35.60
N THR A 126 -14.97 -10.36 35.03
CA THR A 126 -15.21 -10.19 33.60
C THR A 126 -15.94 -8.88 33.35
N TRP A 127 -15.36 -8.03 32.51
CA TRP A 127 -15.86 -6.69 32.22
C TRP A 127 -16.47 -6.64 30.83
N GLY A 128 -17.69 -6.12 30.74
CA GLY A 128 -18.37 -5.77 29.49
C GLY A 128 -18.31 -4.28 29.23
N SER A 129 -18.79 -3.87 28.05
CA SER A 129 -18.93 -2.46 27.71
C SER A 129 -20.34 -2.16 27.20
N GLU A 130 -20.86 -0.97 27.53
CA GLU A 130 -22.15 -0.46 27.04
C GLU A 130 -21.94 0.94 26.45
N THR A 131 -22.53 1.20 25.29
CA THR A 131 -22.28 2.42 24.52
C THR A 131 -23.50 3.31 24.47
N GLU A 132 -23.31 4.59 24.82
CA GLU A 132 -24.38 5.57 24.86
C GLU A 132 -24.05 6.88 24.16
N THR A 133 -25.01 7.40 23.41
CA THR A 133 -24.90 8.72 22.79
C THR A 133 -25.40 9.79 23.75
N VAL A 134 -24.57 10.80 24.02
CA VAL A 134 -24.85 11.90 24.96
C VAL A 134 -24.61 13.25 24.30
N SER A 135 -25.52 14.21 24.52
CA SER A 135 -25.36 15.59 24.04
C SER A 135 -24.61 16.43 25.07
N LEU A 136 -23.45 16.95 24.71
CA LEU A 136 -22.61 17.78 25.59
C LEU A 136 -22.58 19.24 25.10
N ASN A 137 -22.44 20.16 26.03
CA ASN A 137 -22.12 21.56 25.76
C ASN A 137 -20.63 21.72 25.46
N ALA A 138 -20.22 22.79 24.78
CA ALA A 138 -18.79 23.11 24.70
C ALA A 138 -18.24 23.44 26.10
N GLY A 139 -17.04 22.95 26.42
CA GLY A 139 -16.42 23.11 27.72
C GLY A 139 -16.82 22.02 28.72
N SER A 140 -16.97 22.39 30.00
CA SER A 140 -17.20 21.44 31.09
C SER A 140 -18.62 20.86 31.09
N ASN A 141 -18.72 19.55 31.29
CA ASN A 141 -19.95 18.80 31.41
C ASN A 141 -19.84 17.72 32.51
N THR A 142 -20.96 17.15 32.93
CA THR A 142 -21.01 15.98 33.81
C THR A 142 -21.81 14.84 33.18
N ILE A 143 -21.29 13.63 33.26
CA ILE A 143 -21.99 12.39 32.91
C ILE A 143 -22.09 11.52 34.17
N MET A 144 -23.30 11.14 34.58
CA MET A 144 -23.52 10.39 35.81
C MET A 144 -24.28 9.10 35.53
N TYR A 145 -23.81 8.01 36.13
CA TYR A 145 -24.53 6.74 36.24
C TYR A 145 -25.03 6.61 37.67
N LYS A 146 -26.33 6.37 37.84
CA LYS A 146 -27.01 6.37 39.15
C LYS A 146 -27.87 5.12 39.33
N TYR A 147 -27.85 4.53 40.52
CA TYR A 147 -28.81 3.49 40.92
C TYR A 147 -30.12 4.18 41.37
N ASP A 148 -31.03 4.49 40.44
CA ASP A 148 -32.33 5.09 40.79
C ASP A 148 -33.30 4.08 41.42
N SER A 149 -34.40 4.58 41.96
CA SER A 149 -35.47 3.75 42.55
C SER A 149 -36.13 2.80 41.54
N SER A 150 -36.12 3.13 40.24
CA SER A 150 -36.66 2.29 39.16
C SER A 150 -35.64 1.33 38.56
N ASP A 151 -34.38 1.41 38.98
CA ASP A 151 -33.29 0.59 38.44
C ASP A 151 -33.21 -0.76 39.14
N SER A 152 -32.47 -1.71 38.57
CA SER A 152 -32.20 -3.02 39.17
C SER A 152 -30.76 -3.17 39.71
N GLY A 153 -29.85 -2.24 39.36
CA GLY A 153 -28.55 -2.00 39.99
C GLY A 153 -27.66 -3.22 40.18
N ASN A 154 -26.89 -3.23 41.28
CA ASN A 154 -25.92 -4.28 41.62
C ASN A 154 -24.91 -4.55 40.49
N VAL A 155 -24.17 -3.50 40.10
CA VAL A 155 -23.10 -3.56 39.08
C VAL A 155 -21.86 -2.82 39.59
N ASN A 156 -20.71 -3.13 38.99
CA ASN A 156 -19.47 -2.38 39.17
C ASN A 156 -19.18 -1.55 37.91
N ILE A 157 -18.72 -0.31 38.07
CA ILE A 157 -18.33 0.58 36.96
C ILE A 157 -16.83 0.79 37.03
N ASP A 158 -16.12 0.45 35.96
CA ASP A 158 -14.66 0.52 35.87
C ASP A 158 -14.19 1.87 35.32
N SER A 159 -14.62 2.20 34.10
CA SER A 159 -14.23 3.43 33.42
C SER A 159 -15.29 3.87 32.42
N MET A 160 -15.18 5.11 31.96
CA MET A 160 -15.97 5.64 30.86
C MET A 160 -15.06 6.30 29.83
N THR A 161 -15.16 5.83 28.59
CA THR A 161 -14.45 6.40 27.44
C THR A 161 -15.37 7.33 26.68
N LEU A 162 -15.01 8.60 26.61
CA LEU A 162 -15.73 9.62 25.86
C LEU A 162 -15.06 9.83 24.50
N ASN A 163 -15.81 9.57 23.45
CA ASN A 163 -15.40 9.84 22.08
C ASN A 163 -16.05 11.14 21.62
N ALA A 164 -15.25 12.04 21.06
CA ALA A 164 -15.75 13.25 20.41
C ALA A 164 -16.75 12.91 19.30
N PRO A 165 -17.69 13.81 18.98
CA PRO A 165 -18.39 13.72 17.71
C PRO A 165 -17.32 13.57 16.65
N SER A 166 -17.48 12.60 15.77
CA SER A 166 -16.72 12.58 14.53
C SER A 166 -17.06 13.90 13.82
N THR A 167 -16.22 14.93 13.99
CA THR A 167 -16.15 16.00 13.02
C THR A 167 -16.00 15.30 11.69
N PRO A 168 -16.88 15.53 10.71
CA PRO A 168 -16.70 14.97 9.39
C PRO A 168 -15.25 15.22 9.01
N ALA A 169 -14.52 14.16 8.66
CA ALA A 169 -13.25 14.37 8.00
C ALA A 169 -13.49 15.40 6.89
N ALA A 170 -12.55 16.30 6.67
CA ALA A 170 -12.45 16.99 5.39
C ALA A 170 -12.14 15.94 4.32
N GLY A 171 -13.13 15.10 4.03
CA GLY A 171 -13.09 14.01 3.08
C GLY A 171 -13.73 14.47 1.78
N THR A 172 -13.43 13.76 0.71
CA THR A 172 -14.04 13.98 -0.60
C THR A 172 -15.55 13.71 -0.52
N ASN A 173 -16.38 14.58 -1.11
CA ASN A 173 -17.79 14.28 -1.34
C ASN A 173 -17.89 13.10 -2.32
N LEU A 174 -18.24 11.92 -1.81
CA LEU A 174 -18.33 10.68 -2.58
C LEU A 174 -19.50 10.69 -3.58
N ALA A 175 -20.47 11.57 -3.38
CA ALA A 175 -21.63 11.72 -4.26
C ALA A 175 -21.41 12.72 -5.39
N LEU A 176 -20.33 13.52 -5.38
CA LEU A 176 -20.09 14.54 -6.41
C LEU A 176 -20.02 13.91 -7.81
N ASN A 177 -20.92 14.32 -8.69
CA ASN A 177 -21.10 13.79 -10.05
C ASN A 177 -21.39 12.27 -10.13
N ALA A 178 -21.83 11.66 -9.02
CA ALA A 178 -22.18 10.25 -8.99
C ALA A 178 -23.49 9.96 -9.75
N ALA A 179 -23.68 8.71 -10.14
CA ALA A 179 -24.95 8.29 -10.74
C ALA A 179 -26.07 8.43 -9.71
N VAL A 180 -27.14 9.15 -10.06
CA VAL A 180 -28.24 9.44 -9.14
C VAL A 180 -29.59 9.17 -9.82
N SER A 181 -30.54 8.65 -9.04
CA SER A 181 -31.90 8.34 -9.48
C SER A 181 -32.92 8.84 -8.48
N SER A 182 -34.14 9.08 -8.95
CA SER A 182 -35.28 9.42 -8.11
C SER A 182 -36.52 8.65 -8.55
N ASN A 183 -37.45 8.39 -7.63
CA ASN A 183 -38.72 7.71 -7.98
C ASN A 183 -39.72 8.65 -8.69
N ASN A 184 -39.58 9.96 -8.49
CA ASN A 184 -40.35 11.00 -9.15
C ASN A 184 -39.61 12.34 -9.03
N ASN A 185 -39.90 13.26 -9.94
CA ASN A 185 -39.42 14.63 -9.91
C ASN A 185 -40.39 15.58 -10.62
N VAL A 186 -40.30 16.88 -10.32
CA VAL A 186 -40.93 17.94 -11.11
C VAL A 186 -40.07 18.18 -12.36
N SER A 187 -40.70 18.43 -13.52
CA SER A 187 -40.00 18.69 -14.78
C SER A 187 -39.05 19.89 -14.62
N GLY A 188 -37.78 19.72 -15.01
CA GLY A 188 -36.72 20.73 -14.85
C GLY A 188 -35.93 20.65 -13.55
N PHE A 189 -36.38 19.88 -12.56
CA PHE A 189 -35.72 19.71 -11.25
C PHE A 189 -35.30 18.26 -11.02
N THR A 190 -34.39 17.77 -11.88
CA THR A 190 -33.99 16.36 -11.95
C THR A 190 -33.07 15.96 -10.79
N ALA A 191 -32.96 14.66 -10.55
CA ALA A 191 -32.10 14.09 -9.51
C ALA A 191 -30.62 14.50 -9.63
N SER A 192 -30.13 14.69 -10.86
CA SER A 192 -28.76 15.11 -11.17
C SER A 192 -28.37 16.45 -10.53
N ASN A 193 -29.34 17.35 -10.34
CA ASN A 193 -29.10 18.66 -9.78
C ASN A 193 -28.72 18.61 -8.28
N ALA A 194 -28.88 17.46 -7.62
CA ALA A 194 -28.53 17.30 -6.21
C ALA A 194 -27.08 16.83 -6.01
N VAL A 195 -26.32 16.58 -7.08
CA VAL A 195 -24.96 16.04 -6.98
C VAL A 195 -23.97 16.75 -7.93
N ASP A 196 -24.36 17.89 -8.48
CA ASP A 196 -23.58 18.62 -9.50
C ASP A 196 -22.58 19.63 -8.88
N GLY A 197 -22.59 19.81 -7.55
CA GLY A 197 -21.75 20.76 -6.85
C GLY A 197 -22.21 22.22 -6.99
N ASN A 198 -23.40 22.46 -7.53
CA ASN A 198 -24.02 23.76 -7.67
C ASN A 198 -25.24 23.94 -6.75
N ALA A 199 -25.02 24.58 -5.58
CA ALA A 199 -26.09 24.87 -4.63
C ALA A 199 -27.21 25.81 -5.13
N SER A 200 -27.16 26.31 -6.37
CA SER A 200 -28.21 27.12 -6.99
C SER A 200 -29.19 26.31 -7.86
N THR A 201 -28.81 25.10 -8.28
CA THR A 201 -29.70 24.11 -8.89
C THR A 201 -30.30 23.22 -7.80
N TYR A 202 -31.38 22.49 -8.09
CA TYR A 202 -31.97 21.56 -7.12
C TYR A 202 -32.80 20.46 -7.76
N TYR A 203 -32.87 19.33 -7.05
CA TYR A 203 -33.88 18.30 -7.20
C TYR A 203 -35.16 18.70 -6.47
N GLU A 204 -36.32 18.45 -7.08
CA GLU A 204 -37.62 18.54 -6.42
C GLU A 204 -38.49 17.33 -6.76
N GLY A 205 -38.95 16.61 -5.73
CA GLY A 205 -39.89 15.51 -5.85
C GLY A 205 -41.29 15.97 -6.27
N ALA A 206 -42.06 15.07 -6.89
CA ALA A 206 -43.41 15.40 -7.35
C ALA A 206 -44.32 15.85 -6.18
N ALA A 207 -45.12 16.89 -6.44
CA ALA A 207 -45.97 17.54 -5.45
C ALA A 207 -46.93 16.54 -4.77
N ASN A 208 -46.89 16.50 -3.44
CA ASN A 208 -47.73 15.67 -2.57
C ASN A 208 -47.60 14.15 -2.83
N ALA A 209 -46.53 13.71 -3.49
CA ALA A 209 -46.26 12.31 -3.84
C ALA A 209 -45.24 11.65 -2.90
N TYR A 210 -45.38 11.88 -1.60
CA TYR A 210 -44.48 11.30 -0.60
C TYR A 210 -44.67 9.77 -0.48
N PRO A 211 -43.60 8.99 -0.26
CA PRO A 211 -42.22 9.46 -0.12
C PRO A 211 -41.57 9.84 -1.45
N ASN A 212 -40.90 11.00 -1.48
CA ASN A 212 -39.98 11.32 -2.58
C ASN A 212 -38.63 10.70 -2.24
N VAL A 213 -38.10 9.90 -3.14
CA VAL A 213 -36.87 9.13 -2.94
C VAL A 213 -35.79 9.63 -3.89
N LEU A 214 -34.61 9.91 -3.34
CA LEU A 214 -33.41 10.29 -4.08
C LEU A 214 -32.28 9.34 -3.68
N THR A 215 -31.71 8.61 -4.65
CA THR A 215 -30.70 7.56 -4.42
C THR A 215 -29.45 7.84 -5.23
N VAL A 216 -28.30 7.92 -4.56
CA VAL A 216 -26.97 8.02 -5.18
C VAL A 216 -26.33 6.62 -5.21
N ASP A 217 -25.76 6.23 -6.36
CA ASP A 217 -24.87 5.08 -6.52
C ASP A 217 -23.42 5.57 -6.49
N LEU A 218 -22.68 5.21 -5.44
CA LEU A 218 -21.27 5.56 -5.25
C LEU A 218 -20.32 4.75 -6.14
N GLY A 219 -20.84 3.88 -7.01
CA GLY A 219 -20.11 3.02 -7.94
C GLY A 219 -19.54 1.75 -7.31
N SER A 220 -19.26 1.77 -6.00
CA SER A 220 -18.82 0.63 -5.19
C SER A 220 -19.15 0.84 -3.71
N ALA A 221 -19.04 -0.20 -2.87
CA ALA A 221 -19.33 -0.08 -1.43
C ALA A 221 -18.29 0.81 -0.72
N GLN A 222 -18.75 1.88 -0.09
CA GLN A 222 -17.96 2.82 0.69
C GLN A 222 -18.35 2.73 2.16
N ASN A 223 -17.40 2.95 3.07
CA ASN A 223 -17.76 3.29 4.44
C ASN A 223 -18.28 4.73 4.44
N VAL A 224 -19.54 4.90 4.83
CA VAL A 224 -20.21 6.20 4.92
C VAL A 224 -20.64 6.45 6.36
N ASN A 225 -20.50 7.68 6.84
CA ASN A 225 -20.85 8.04 8.21
C ASN A 225 -21.61 9.38 8.31
N SER A 226 -21.72 10.11 7.21
CA SER A 226 -22.51 11.34 7.19
C SER A 226 -22.99 11.70 5.79
N VAL A 227 -24.06 12.49 5.76
CA VAL A 227 -24.54 13.17 4.57
C VAL A 227 -24.72 14.65 4.88
N VAL A 228 -24.44 15.51 3.89
CA VAL A 228 -24.71 16.95 3.97
C VAL A 228 -25.74 17.30 2.93
N LEU A 229 -26.83 17.91 3.38
CA LEU A 229 -27.91 18.38 2.53
C LEU A 229 -27.90 19.89 2.49
N LYS A 230 -28.05 20.45 1.29
CA LYS A 230 -28.15 21.90 1.10
C LYS A 230 -29.44 22.27 0.37
N LEU A 231 -29.91 23.49 0.59
CA LEU A 231 -30.86 24.20 -0.26
C LEU A 231 -30.23 25.54 -0.68
N PRO A 232 -30.79 26.24 -1.69
CA PRO A 232 -30.25 27.52 -2.12
C PRO A 232 -30.19 28.51 -0.97
N ALA A 233 -29.05 29.18 -0.80
CA ALA A 233 -28.78 30.04 0.36
C ALA A 233 -29.81 31.17 0.55
N GLY A 234 -30.35 31.70 -0.55
CA GLY A 234 -31.34 32.79 -0.54
C GLY A 234 -32.77 32.36 -0.18
N TRP A 235 -33.02 31.06 0.04
CA TRP A 235 -34.34 30.56 0.40
C TRP A 235 -34.69 30.81 1.87
N GLY A 236 -35.94 31.15 2.14
CA GLY A 236 -36.45 31.29 3.51
C GLY A 236 -36.42 29.98 4.29
N THR A 237 -36.31 30.10 5.63
CA THR A 237 -36.25 28.97 6.57
C THR A 237 -37.36 27.96 6.33
N ARG A 238 -37.02 26.67 6.32
CA ARG A 238 -38.01 25.58 6.20
C ARG A 238 -37.53 24.32 6.90
N THR A 239 -38.46 23.41 7.12
CA THR A 239 -38.18 22.08 7.63
C THR A 239 -38.49 21.02 6.61
N GLN A 240 -37.66 19.99 6.52
CA GLN A 240 -37.96 18.76 5.77
C GLN A 240 -37.84 17.56 6.69
N THR A 241 -38.79 16.62 6.58
CA THR A 241 -38.76 15.36 7.34
C THR A 241 -38.27 14.25 6.42
N LEU A 242 -37.17 13.60 6.77
CA LEU A 242 -36.55 12.55 5.97
C LEU A 242 -35.77 11.54 6.81
N SER A 243 -35.55 10.36 6.24
CA SER A 243 -34.56 9.38 6.71
C SER A 243 -33.40 9.21 5.71
N VAL A 244 -32.28 8.68 6.20
CA VAL A 244 -31.12 8.28 5.37
C VAL A 244 -31.00 6.76 5.42
N GLN A 245 -30.87 6.13 4.26
CA GLN A 245 -30.81 4.69 4.10
C GLN A 245 -29.59 4.28 3.29
N GLY A 246 -29.08 3.07 3.54
CA GLY A 246 -27.92 2.49 2.87
C GLY A 246 -28.25 1.13 2.26
N SER A 247 -27.62 0.79 1.14
CA SER A 247 -27.77 -0.50 0.48
C SER A 247 -26.50 -0.88 -0.28
N SER A 248 -26.23 -2.18 -0.42
CA SER A 248 -25.14 -2.72 -1.25
C SER A 248 -25.58 -3.05 -2.67
N ASP A 249 -26.88 -3.26 -2.91
CA ASP A 249 -27.44 -3.87 -4.12
C ASP A 249 -28.58 -3.07 -4.76
N ASN A 250 -28.96 -1.94 -4.16
CA ASN A 250 -30.09 -1.08 -4.55
C ASN A 250 -31.46 -1.75 -4.43
N SER A 251 -31.56 -2.87 -3.71
CA SER A 251 -32.80 -3.63 -3.53
C SER A 251 -33.20 -3.70 -2.05
N ALA A 252 -32.26 -4.06 -1.18
CA ALA A 252 -32.47 -4.14 0.26
C ALA A 252 -31.83 -2.93 0.96
N TYR A 253 -32.61 -2.19 1.73
CA TYR A 253 -32.16 -0.97 2.41
C TYR A 253 -32.18 -1.12 3.92
N SER A 254 -31.07 -0.73 4.57
CA SER A 254 -30.99 -0.52 6.00
C SER A 254 -31.13 0.97 6.32
N THR A 255 -31.64 1.29 7.51
CA THR A 255 -31.73 2.69 7.96
C THR A 255 -30.40 3.11 8.57
N LEU A 256 -29.76 4.12 7.99
CA LEU A 256 -28.53 4.73 8.50
C LEU A 256 -28.86 5.83 9.52
N ALA A 257 -29.82 6.70 9.17
CA ALA A 257 -30.39 7.69 10.09
C ALA A 257 -31.92 7.57 10.06
N ALA A 258 -32.53 7.41 11.24
CA ALA A 258 -33.98 7.35 11.39
C ALA A 258 -34.67 8.63 10.88
N SER A 259 -35.96 8.54 10.58
CA SER A 259 -36.73 9.69 10.11
C SER A 259 -36.76 10.79 11.17
N ALA A 260 -36.36 11.99 10.78
CA ALA A 260 -36.36 13.16 11.65
C ALA A 260 -36.66 14.44 10.83
N THR A 261 -37.10 15.48 11.53
CA THR A 261 -37.33 16.81 10.94
C THR A 261 -36.05 17.64 11.05
N TYR A 262 -35.53 18.09 9.90
CA TYR A 262 -34.34 18.92 9.82
C TYR A 262 -34.70 20.33 9.39
N THR A 263 -34.10 21.33 10.06
CA THR A 263 -34.33 22.75 9.76
C THR A 263 -33.23 23.28 8.87
N PHE A 264 -33.61 23.76 7.69
CA PHE A 264 -32.75 24.50 6.77
C PHE A 264 -32.94 26.00 7.06
N ASN A 265 -31.89 26.64 7.56
CA ASN A 265 -31.92 28.05 7.94
C ASN A 265 -30.90 28.85 7.11
N PRO A 266 -31.27 29.98 6.47
CA PRO A 266 -30.34 30.80 5.71
C PRO A 266 -29.17 31.33 6.53
N THR A 267 -29.30 31.46 7.86
CA THR A 267 -28.18 31.86 8.74
C THR A 267 -27.08 30.79 8.83
N THR A 268 -27.39 29.54 8.51
CA THR A 268 -26.44 28.43 8.37
C THR A 268 -26.29 28.00 6.91
N ASN A 269 -26.48 28.95 5.99
CA ASN A 269 -26.40 28.73 4.54
C ASN A 269 -27.33 27.63 4.03
N ASN A 270 -28.49 27.45 4.68
CA ASN A 270 -29.44 26.37 4.41
C ASN A 270 -28.76 25.00 4.28
N THR A 271 -27.83 24.71 5.20
CA THR A 271 -27.07 23.45 5.23
C THR A 271 -27.45 22.63 6.46
N VAL A 272 -27.67 21.33 6.27
CA VAL A 272 -27.93 20.35 7.31
C VAL A 272 -26.92 19.21 7.17
N THR A 273 -26.22 18.89 8.25
CA THR A 273 -25.38 17.69 8.32
C THR A 273 -26.11 16.62 9.13
N ILE A 274 -26.23 15.42 8.57
CA ILE A 274 -26.82 14.25 9.22
C ILE A 274 -25.71 13.23 9.40
N THR A 275 -25.35 12.96 10.65
CA THR A 275 -24.35 11.94 11.02
C THR A 275 -25.04 10.67 11.47
N PHE A 276 -24.41 9.52 11.21
CA PHE A 276 -24.87 8.21 11.65
C PHE A 276 -23.68 7.30 11.93
N THR A 277 -23.93 6.18 12.61
CA THR A 277 -22.90 5.15 12.80
C THR A 277 -22.37 4.72 11.45
N GLU A 278 -21.04 4.70 11.30
CA GLU A 278 -20.40 4.31 10.04
C GLU A 278 -20.93 2.96 9.54
N ALA A 279 -21.29 2.92 8.26
CA ALA A 279 -21.85 1.75 7.62
C ALA A 279 -21.29 1.61 6.21
N SER A 280 -21.16 0.36 5.76
CA SER A 280 -20.83 0.05 4.37
C SER A 280 -22.06 0.21 3.49
N ALA A 281 -22.00 1.10 2.49
CA ALA A 281 -23.07 1.29 1.51
C ALA A 281 -22.48 1.64 0.13
N ARG A 282 -23.05 1.05 -0.92
CA ARG A 282 -22.85 1.51 -2.30
C ARG A 282 -23.91 2.51 -2.71
N TYR A 283 -25.14 2.27 -2.28
CA TYR A 283 -26.29 3.12 -2.55
C TYR A 283 -26.67 3.86 -1.28
N VAL A 284 -26.72 5.19 -1.33
CA VAL A 284 -27.19 6.03 -0.23
C VAL A 284 -28.45 6.75 -0.67
N ARG A 285 -29.51 6.65 0.13
CA ARG A 285 -30.87 7.07 -0.23
C ARG A 285 -31.45 8.02 0.80
N LEU A 286 -31.98 9.14 0.33
CA LEU A 286 -32.88 10.00 1.09
C LEU A 286 -34.33 9.58 0.82
N SER A 287 -35.13 9.51 1.87
CA SER A 287 -36.58 9.29 1.79
C SER A 287 -37.31 10.44 2.48
N PHE A 288 -37.76 11.42 1.70
CA PHE A 288 -38.49 12.59 2.19
C PHE A 288 -39.96 12.25 2.41
N THR A 289 -40.55 12.76 3.49
CA THR A 289 -41.95 12.53 3.87
C THR A 289 -42.74 13.81 4.18
N ALA A 290 -42.07 14.94 4.38
CA ALA A 290 -42.70 16.25 4.50
C ALA A 290 -41.72 17.39 4.15
N ASN A 291 -42.24 18.52 3.70
CA ASN A 291 -41.51 19.78 3.48
C ASN A 291 -42.46 20.93 3.85
N SER A 292 -41.99 21.89 4.66
CA SER A 292 -42.81 23.05 5.08
C SER A 292 -42.78 24.21 4.09
N GLY A 293 -41.82 24.21 3.14
CA GLY A 293 -41.60 25.29 2.18
C GLY A 293 -41.99 24.94 0.73
N ALA A 294 -42.36 23.68 0.46
CA ALA A 294 -42.81 23.21 -0.85
C ALA A 294 -43.68 21.94 -0.70
N THR A 295 -44.29 21.49 -1.79
CA THR A 295 -45.16 20.30 -1.79
C THR A 295 -44.41 18.97 -1.99
N GLY A 296 -43.10 19.00 -2.27
CA GLY A 296 -42.24 17.82 -2.41
C GLY A 296 -40.91 17.99 -1.68
N GLY A 297 -40.16 16.89 -1.52
CA GLY A 297 -38.79 16.92 -1.00
C GLY A 297 -37.83 17.65 -1.94
N GLN A 298 -36.90 18.43 -1.39
CA GLN A 298 -35.96 19.26 -2.14
C GLN A 298 -34.53 19.06 -1.65
N ALA A 299 -33.57 19.02 -2.58
CA ALA A 299 -32.14 19.02 -2.28
C ALA A 299 -31.36 19.72 -3.40
N SER A 300 -30.62 20.77 -3.06
CA SER A 300 -29.62 21.39 -3.96
C SER A 300 -28.32 20.63 -3.95
N GLU A 301 -27.91 20.12 -2.79
CA GLU A 301 -26.79 19.18 -2.71
C GLU A 301 -27.20 18.03 -1.81
N PHE A 302 -26.80 16.83 -2.21
CA PHE A 302 -26.82 15.59 -1.47
C PHE A 302 -25.40 15.03 -1.46
N GLU A 303 -24.61 15.53 -0.52
CA GLU A 303 -23.22 15.16 -0.34
C GLU A 303 -23.14 13.93 0.58
N VAL A 304 -22.26 12.99 0.25
CA VAL A 304 -22.03 11.76 1.03
C VAL A 304 -20.57 11.73 1.47
N TYR A 305 -20.32 11.51 2.76
CA TYR A 305 -18.99 11.50 3.34
C TYR A 305 -18.73 10.25 4.17
N GLY A 306 -17.47 9.82 4.18
CA GLY A 306 -16.96 8.70 4.96
C GLY A 306 -15.49 8.41 4.66
N THR A 307 -14.96 7.26 5.10
CA THR A 307 -13.53 6.94 5.06
C THR A 307 -13.06 6.30 3.74
N GLY A 308 -13.91 6.23 2.71
CA GLY A 308 -13.62 5.49 1.47
C GLY A 308 -13.77 3.97 1.65
N ALA A 309 -13.40 3.20 0.63
CA ALA A 309 -13.81 1.80 0.39
C ALA A 309 -13.99 0.92 1.64
N SER A 310 -15.15 0.24 1.70
CA SER A 310 -15.40 -0.85 2.63
C SER A 310 -14.63 -2.08 2.16
N THR A 311 -13.37 -2.19 2.54
CA THR A 311 -12.77 -3.51 2.71
C THR A 311 -12.79 -3.81 4.21
N THR A 312 -13.51 -4.84 4.63
CA THR A 312 -12.90 -5.71 5.64
C THR A 312 -11.66 -6.28 4.96
N THR A 313 -10.58 -5.50 4.87
CA THR A 313 -9.28 -6.10 4.64
C THR A 313 -9.08 -6.91 5.91
N PRO A 314 -8.90 -8.23 5.83
CA PRO A 314 -8.20 -8.91 6.91
C PRO A 314 -6.92 -8.11 7.20
N PRO A 315 -6.37 -8.15 8.43
CA PRO A 315 -5.03 -7.63 8.66
C PRO A 315 -4.12 -8.10 7.52
N PRO A 316 -3.26 -7.21 6.94
CA PRO A 316 -2.39 -7.58 5.84
C PRO A 316 -1.72 -8.90 6.19
N VAL A 317 -1.98 -9.94 5.40
CA VAL A 317 -1.40 -11.23 5.72
C VAL A 317 0.08 -11.14 5.41
N THR A 318 0.87 -11.41 6.44
CA THR A 318 2.31 -11.56 6.33
C THR A 318 2.61 -12.65 5.32
N PRO A 319 3.55 -12.44 4.37
CA PRO A 319 3.98 -13.48 3.48
C PRO A 319 4.34 -14.77 4.24
N PRO A 320 4.13 -15.96 3.63
CA PRO A 320 4.54 -17.21 4.27
C PRO A 320 6.04 -17.21 4.57
N PRO A 321 6.52 -17.98 5.57
CA PRO A 321 7.93 -18.04 5.91
C PRO A 321 8.82 -18.38 4.70
N ALA A 322 9.94 -17.68 4.59
CA ALA A 322 10.91 -17.87 3.52
C ALA A 322 11.37 -19.34 3.43
N GLY A 323 11.52 -19.86 2.20
CA GLY A 323 12.03 -21.21 1.92
C GLY A 323 10.95 -22.28 1.71
N THR A 324 9.68 -22.00 2.04
CA THR A 324 8.55 -22.82 1.55
C THR A 324 8.11 -22.36 0.16
N TYR A 325 8.07 -21.04 -0.01
CA TYR A 325 7.81 -20.33 -1.27
C TYR A 325 8.73 -19.11 -1.35
N GLY A 326 8.96 -18.62 -2.55
CA GLY A 326 9.79 -17.43 -2.77
C GLY A 326 11.27 -17.66 -2.45
N ALA A 327 12.03 -16.58 -2.57
CA ALA A 327 13.46 -16.59 -2.30
C ALA A 327 13.75 -16.57 -0.80
N THR A 328 14.73 -17.36 -0.39
CA THR A 328 15.36 -17.29 0.92
C THR A 328 16.53 -16.33 0.85
N MET A 329 16.36 -15.17 1.46
CA MET A 329 17.35 -14.09 1.50
C MET A 329 17.92 -13.95 2.91
N PRO A 330 19.16 -13.42 3.05
CA PRO A 330 19.82 -13.31 4.36
C PRO A 330 19.28 -12.16 5.23
N TYR A 331 18.40 -11.32 4.69
CA TYR A 331 17.80 -10.19 5.38
C TYR A 331 16.46 -10.55 6.04
N ASP A 332 16.17 -9.85 7.14
CA ASP A 332 14.82 -9.73 7.67
C ASP A 332 14.17 -8.45 7.12
N THR A 333 12.87 -8.50 6.81
CA THR A 333 12.10 -7.36 6.28
C THR A 333 11.10 -6.85 7.32
N TYR A 334 11.00 -5.53 7.45
CA TYR A 334 10.12 -4.83 8.38
C TYR A 334 9.28 -3.80 7.61
N GLU A 335 7.97 -4.05 7.49
CA GLU A 335 7.01 -3.12 6.85
C GLU A 335 6.78 -1.92 7.76
N ALA A 336 7.02 -0.69 7.27
CA ALA A 336 7.11 0.51 8.10
C ALA A 336 5.78 0.82 8.82
N GLU A 337 4.65 0.56 8.19
CA GLU A 337 3.31 0.76 8.74
C GLU A 337 2.97 -0.21 9.88
N SER A 338 3.75 -1.30 10.02
CA SER A 338 3.63 -2.25 11.14
C SER A 338 4.58 -1.93 12.29
N LEU A 339 5.40 -0.87 12.17
CA LEU A 339 6.38 -0.47 13.17
C LEU A 339 5.84 0.56 14.15
N THR A 340 6.59 0.84 15.22
CA THR A 340 6.29 2.03 16.03
C THR A 340 6.69 3.27 15.24
N HIS A 341 5.76 4.20 15.04
CA HIS A 341 6.03 5.41 14.27
C HIS A 341 5.28 6.63 14.81
N THR A 342 5.75 7.81 14.45
CA THR A 342 5.06 9.10 14.70
C THR A 342 4.72 9.85 13.41
N GLY A 343 5.05 9.26 12.26
CA GLY A 343 4.56 9.65 10.94
C GLY A 343 3.12 9.21 10.68
N THR A 344 2.60 9.63 9.53
CA THR A 344 1.25 9.28 9.06
C THR A 344 1.32 8.05 8.16
N VAL A 345 0.51 7.03 8.43
CA VAL A 345 0.36 5.89 7.51
C VAL A 345 -0.41 6.36 6.27
N ILE A 346 0.11 6.05 5.09
CA ILE A 346 -0.61 6.19 3.81
C ILE A 346 -1.09 4.82 3.34
N GLY A 347 -2.17 4.81 2.55
CA GLY A 347 -2.76 3.58 2.02
C GLY A 347 -3.70 2.84 2.99
N PRO A 348 -4.25 1.68 2.58
CA PRO A 348 -3.91 0.98 1.34
C PRO A 348 -4.50 1.65 0.10
N SER A 349 -3.82 1.58 -1.05
CA SER A 349 -4.38 2.00 -2.34
C SER A 349 -4.01 1.04 -3.46
N THR A 350 -4.91 0.87 -4.43
CA THR A 350 -4.67 0.15 -5.69
C THR A 350 -4.79 1.08 -6.90
N SER A 351 -4.95 2.39 -6.65
CA SER A 351 -5.12 3.39 -7.69
C SER A 351 -3.78 3.70 -8.34
N PHE A 352 -3.69 3.49 -9.65
CA PHE A 352 -2.54 3.89 -10.44
C PHE A 352 -2.20 5.39 -10.23
N GLY A 353 -0.92 5.69 -10.03
CA GLY A 353 -0.44 7.03 -9.71
C GLY A 353 -0.54 7.44 -8.24
N ASN A 354 -1.19 6.65 -7.40
CA ASN A 354 -1.15 6.87 -5.95
C ASN A 354 0.15 6.30 -5.40
N LEU A 355 0.87 7.09 -4.59
CA LEU A 355 2.11 6.66 -3.95
C LEU A 355 1.94 5.34 -3.17
N ALA A 356 0.84 5.20 -2.41
CA ALA A 356 0.58 3.98 -1.65
C ALA A 356 0.35 2.74 -2.53
N ALA A 357 -0.03 2.89 -3.80
CA ALA A 357 -0.19 1.75 -4.70
C ALA A 357 1.15 1.08 -5.04
N GLU A 358 2.28 1.78 -4.94
CA GLU A 358 3.61 1.21 -5.17
C GLU A 358 4.36 0.88 -3.89
N ALA A 359 3.72 1.03 -2.73
CA ALA A 359 4.26 0.59 -1.45
C ALA A 359 4.07 -0.93 -1.27
N SER A 360 5.00 -1.61 -0.59
CA SER A 360 4.80 -2.99 -0.14
C SER A 360 3.58 -3.03 0.78
N GLY A 361 2.75 -4.08 0.65
CA GLY A 361 1.49 -4.12 1.40
C GLY A 361 0.48 -3.03 1.02
N ARG A 362 0.81 -2.22 0.01
CA ARG A 362 0.13 -0.99 -0.41
C ARG A 362 0.10 0.11 0.65
N LYS A 363 1.00 0.07 1.64
CA LYS A 363 1.03 1.03 2.76
C LYS A 363 2.45 1.45 3.06
N ALA A 364 2.60 2.66 3.58
CA ALA A 364 3.89 3.19 4.00
C ALA A 364 3.70 4.23 5.10
N VAL A 365 4.78 4.68 5.73
CA VAL A 365 4.75 5.76 6.73
C VAL A 365 5.41 7.02 6.18
N GLN A 366 4.64 8.09 6.12
CA GLN A 366 5.11 9.40 5.66
C GLN A 366 5.54 10.29 6.84
N LEU A 367 6.79 10.75 6.79
CA LEU A 367 7.43 11.64 7.76
C LEU A 367 7.47 13.06 7.18
N THR A 368 6.61 13.95 7.68
CA THR A 368 6.42 15.33 7.19
C THR A 368 7.08 16.40 8.06
N SER A 369 7.34 16.10 9.34
CA SER A 369 7.81 17.06 10.35
C SER A 369 9.12 16.63 11.02
N ALA A 370 9.87 17.61 11.54
CA ALA A 370 11.08 17.33 12.30
C ALA A 370 10.77 16.47 13.53
N GLY A 371 11.62 15.47 13.76
CA GLY A 371 11.48 14.53 14.87
C GLY A 371 10.51 13.37 14.61
N GLN A 372 9.78 13.36 13.49
CA GLN A 372 8.97 12.19 13.13
C GLN A 372 9.86 11.01 12.74
N TYR A 373 9.44 9.80 13.10
CA TYR A 373 10.23 8.60 12.89
C TYR A 373 9.40 7.35 12.61
N VAL A 374 10.10 6.33 12.11
CA VAL A 374 9.75 4.90 12.22
C VAL A 374 10.83 4.20 13.05
N GLN A 375 10.46 3.25 13.91
CA GLN A 375 11.40 2.50 14.73
C GLN A 375 10.98 1.05 14.95
N PHE A 376 11.97 0.17 15.04
CA PHE A 376 11.79 -1.25 15.25
C PHE A 376 12.93 -1.83 16.09
N THR A 377 12.70 -3.03 16.62
CA THR A 377 13.71 -3.79 17.34
C THR A 377 14.26 -4.88 16.43
N LEU A 378 15.58 -4.97 16.30
CA LEU A 378 16.23 -6.00 15.49
C LEU A 378 15.86 -7.40 15.99
N ALA A 379 15.32 -8.24 15.10
CA ALA A 379 15.07 -9.65 15.37
C ALA A 379 16.37 -10.48 15.36
N LYS A 380 17.34 -10.11 14.52
CA LYS A 380 18.67 -10.73 14.38
C LYS A 380 19.77 -9.68 14.39
N ALA A 381 21.01 -10.11 14.62
CA ALA A 381 22.16 -9.21 14.49
C ALA A 381 22.26 -8.68 13.05
N ALA A 382 22.57 -7.39 12.90
CA ALA A 382 22.62 -6.74 11.60
C ALA A 382 23.73 -5.68 11.50
N LYS A 383 24.31 -5.58 10.31
CA LYS A 383 25.30 -4.56 9.93
C LYS A 383 24.91 -3.85 8.63
N GLY A 384 24.17 -4.51 7.75
CA GLY A 384 23.58 -3.92 6.55
C GLY A 384 22.14 -3.51 6.81
N ILE A 385 21.77 -2.32 6.35
CA ILE A 385 20.39 -1.84 6.33
C ILE A 385 20.07 -1.35 4.91
N THR A 386 18.94 -1.79 4.37
CA THR A 386 18.36 -1.24 3.14
C THR A 386 17.01 -0.62 3.47
N ILE A 387 16.79 0.62 3.05
CA ILE A 387 15.56 1.38 3.29
C ILE A 387 14.89 1.55 1.93
N ARG A 388 13.65 1.06 1.77
CA ARG A 388 12.82 1.44 0.63
C ARG A 388 12.05 2.70 0.98
N TYR A 389 12.17 3.72 0.15
CA TYR A 389 11.67 5.05 0.46
C TYR A 389 11.16 5.76 -0.80
N SER A 390 10.38 6.81 -0.57
CA SER A 390 10.04 7.80 -1.59
C SER A 390 10.23 9.20 -1.02
N ILE A 391 10.79 10.08 -1.83
CA ILE A 391 10.80 11.53 -1.62
C ILE A 391 10.29 12.21 -2.90
N PRO A 392 9.71 13.41 -2.81
CA PRO A 392 9.21 14.13 -3.99
C PRO A 392 10.26 14.34 -5.08
N ASP A 393 9.78 14.44 -6.31
CA ASP A 393 10.56 14.91 -7.45
C ASP A 393 10.63 16.46 -7.47
N ASN A 394 11.52 17.01 -8.30
CA ASN A 394 11.54 18.43 -8.63
C ASN A 394 10.76 18.73 -9.91
N ALA A 395 10.42 20.01 -10.12
CA ALA A 395 9.64 20.44 -11.29
C ALA A 395 10.34 20.19 -12.65
N SER A 396 11.65 19.93 -12.65
CA SER A 396 12.46 19.66 -13.83
C SER A 396 12.63 18.16 -14.12
N GLY A 397 12.14 17.25 -13.28
CA GLY A 397 12.31 15.81 -13.46
C GLY A 397 13.74 15.29 -13.23
N THR A 398 14.57 16.07 -12.54
CA THR A 398 15.99 15.74 -12.30
C THR A 398 16.24 15.19 -10.89
N GLY A 399 15.19 15.04 -10.07
CA GLY A 399 15.28 14.59 -8.69
C GLY A 399 15.78 15.65 -7.70
N ILE A 400 15.62 15.35 -6.41
CA ILE A 400 16.22 16.09 -5.30
C ILE A 400 16.98 15.12 -4.42
N ASP A 401 17.95 15.64 -3.67
CA ASP A 401 18.61 14.88 -2.61
C ASP A 401 17.97 15.21 -1.25
N SER A 402 17.89 14.23 -0.35
CA SER A 402 17.42 14.40 1.02
C SER A 402 18.24 13.50 1.94
N ALA A 403 17.86 13.43 3.21
CA ALA A 403 18.42 12.46 4.13
C ALA A 403 17.40 12.02 5.17
N ILE A 404 17.67 10.86 5.78
CA ILE A 404 17.01 10.41 7.00
C ILE A 404 18.06 10.03 8.04
N SER A 405 17.89 10.50 9.27
CA SER A 405 18.84 10.25 10.35
C SER A 405 18.61 8.86 10.96
N LEU A 406 19.66 8.05 11.01
CA LEU A 406 19.63 6.70 11.56
C LEU A 406 20.19 6.69 12.98
N TYR A 407 19.42 6.10 13.89
CA TYR A 407 19.80 5.87 15.28
C TYR A 407 19.79 4.38 15.60
N ALA A 408 20.74 3.94 16.43
CA ALA A 408 20.81 2.58 16.96
C ALA A 408 20.99 2.63 18.48
N GLY A 409 20.13 1.93 19.23
CA GLY A 409 20.14 1.97 20.69
C GLY A 409 19.95 3.38 21.26
N GLY A 410 19.21 4.24 20.55
CA GLY A 410 18.99 5.65 20.92
C GLY A 410 20.13 6.61 20.57
N THR A 411 21.27 6.10 20.06
CA THR A 411 22.42 6.93 19.68
C THR A 411 22.39 7.22 18.18
N PHE A 412 22.69 8.46 17.79
CA PHE A 412 22.82 8.84 16.38
C PHE A 412 24.01 8.09 15.76
N VAL A 413 23.78 7.44 14.62
CA VAL A 413 24.82 6.72 13.88
C VAL A 413 25.31 7.56 12.72
N LYS A 414 24.38 7.95 11.82
CA LYS A 414 24.66 8.78 10.64
C LYS A 414 23.37 9.26 9.99
N ASP A 415 23.50 10.24 9.11
CA ASP A 415 22.50 10.52 8.09
C ASP A 415 22.67 9.54 6.91
N VAL A 416 21.55 8.99 6.44
CA VAL A 416 21.46 8.18 5.22
C VAL A 416 20.99 9.10 4.10
N ASN A 417 21.81 9.24 3.07
CA ASN A 417 21.46 10.04 1.89
C ASN A 417 20.34 9.35 1.11
N LEU A 418 19.36 10.15 0.70
CA LEU A 418 18.21 9.76 -0.11
C LEU A 418 18.21 10.61 -1.38
N THR A 419 17.71 10.09 -2.49
CA THR A 419 17.58 10.84 -3.74
C THR A 419 16.35 10.38 -4.53
N SER A 420 15.66 11.30 -5.21
CA SER A 420 14.60 10.93 -6.17
C SER A 420 15.12 10.81 -7.61
N LYS A 421 16.43 10.94 -7.81
CA LYS A 421 17.09 10.84 -9.13
C LYS A 421 16.76 9.54 -9.88
N TYR A 422 16.55 8.44 -9.17
CA TYR A 422 16.28 7.10 -9.73
C TYR A 422 14.83 6.66 -9.52
N SER A 423 13.93 7.62 -9.32
CA SER A 423 12.49 7.42 -9.20
C SER A 423 11.76 8.38 -10.15
N TRP A 424 10.45 8.22 -10.21
CA TRP A 424 9.52 9.07 -10.95
C TRP A 424 9.64 8.95 -12.47
N ASN A 425 8.76 8.13 -13.04
CA ASN A 425 8.41 8.13 -14.46
C ASN A 425 7.05 8.80 -14.66
N TYR A 426 6.92 9.50 -15.78
CA TYR A 426 5.71 10.17 -16.24
C TYR A 426 5.47 9.83 -17.72
N GLY A 427 4.28 10.20 -18.22
CA GLY A 427 3.91 9.94 -19.60
C GLY A 427 3.53 8.49 -19.87
N ALA A 428 3.57 8.14 -21.15
CA ALA A 428 3.48 6.78 -21.67
C ALA A 428 4.72 6.45 -22.52
N TRP A 429 4.88 5.18 -22.87
CA TRP A 429 5.92 4.75 -23.81
C TRP A 429 5.86 5.56 -25.12
N GLY A 430 6.98 6.19 -25.50
CA GLY A 430 7.10 7.01 -26.71
C GLY A 430 6.68 8.47 -26.56
N THR A 431 6.42 8.96 -25.33
CA THR A 431 5.96 10.35 -25.09
C THR A 431 6.99 11.41 -25.48
N GLU A 432 8.29 11.10 -25.44
CA GLU A 432 9.35 12.10 -25.68
C GLU A 432 9.74 12.28 -27.17
N GLY A 433 8.80 12.10 -28.11
CA GLY A 433 8.87 12.65 -29.47
C GLY A 433 10.21 12.51 -30.20
N GLY A 434 10.64 11.27 -30.48
CA GLY A 434 11.83 11.00 -31.31
C GLY A 434 12.59 9.71 -30.95
N GLU A 435 12.41 9.20 -29.73
CA GLU A 435 13.05 7.98 -29.23
C GLU A 435 12.01 7.05 -28.56
N ILE A 436 12.25 5.73 -28.61
CA ILE A 436 11.43 4.72 -27.92
C ILE A 436 11.81 4.71 -26.44
N ARG A 437 11.29 5.68 -25.67
CA ARG A 437 11.60 5.86 -24.24
C ARG A 437 10.44 6.39 -23.42
N TRP A 438 10.54 6.16 -22.11
CA TRP A 438 9.69 6.80 -21.09
C TRP A 438 10.18 8.22 -20.79
N SER A 439 9.39 8.99 -20.05
CA SER A 439 9.73 10.35 -19.65
C SER A 439 9.94 10.45 -18.15
N ASN A 440 10.95 11.20 -17.72
CA ASN A 440 11.07 11.68 -16.34
C ASN A 440 10.61 13.13 -16.20
N ASN A 441 9.97 13.72 -17.22
CA ASN A 441 9.44 15.09 -17.16
C ASN A 441 8.06 15.11 -16.46
N PRO A 442 7.90 15.77 -15.30
CA PRO A 442 6.61 15.83 -14.59
C PRO A 442 5.47 16.49 -15.37
N ASN A 443 5.81 17.22 -16.44
CA ASN A 443 4.83 17.87 -17.34
C ASN A 443 4.48 17.00 -18.56
N ALA A 444 5.03 15.79 -18.68
CA ALA A 444 4.63 14.84 -19.71
C ALA A 444 3.14 14.50 -19.58
N THR A 445 2.48 14.19 -20.70
CA THR A 445 1.06 13.79 -20.71
C THR A 445 0.93 12.31 -21.12
N PRO A 446 0.27 11.47 -20.30
CA PRO A 446 -0.33 11.76 -18.99
C PRO A 446 0.73 12.06 -17.91
N ASN A 447 0.41 12.92 -16.96
CA ASN A 447 1.32 13.27 -15.85
C ASN A 447 1.17 12.36 -14.62
N THR A 448 0.44 11.26 -14.75
CA THR A 448 0.29 10.27 -13.69
C THR A 448 1.64 9.60 -13.42
N PRO A 449 2.17 9.66 -12.19
CA PRO A 449 3.50 9.15 -11.90
C PRO A 449 3.52 7.63 -11.72
N LEU A 450 4.68 7.04 -11.95
CA LEU A 450 5.02 5.63 -11.79
C LEU A 450 6.43 5.52 -11.21
N HIS A 451 6.78 4.40 -10.59
CA HIS A 451 8.16 4.10 -10.16
C HIS A 451 8.63 5.12 -9.10
N ASN A 452 7.77 5.35 -8.12
CA ASN A 452 7.84 6.46 -7.15
C ASN A 452 8.81 6.20 -6.00
N TYR A 453 9.30 4.98 -5.85
CA TYR A 453 10.17 4.56 -4.76
C TYR A 453 11.56 4.18 -5.27
N ASP A 454 12.55 4.28 -4.38
CA ASP A 454 13.91 3.78 -4.55
C ASP A 454 14.38 3.09 -3.26
N GLU A 455 15.57 2.49 -3.29
CA GLU A 455 16.19 1.86 -2.13
C GLU A 455 17.56 2.50 -1.80
N ALA A 456 17.78 2.82 -0.52
CA ALA A 456 19.06 3.29 -0.01
C ALA A 456 19.68 2.23 0.89
N SER A 457 20.89 1.79 0.57
CA SER A 457 21.59 0.73 1.31
C SER A 457 22.80 1.28 2.06
N VAL A 458 22.94 0.93 3.34
CA VAL A 458 23.96 1.46 4.23
C VAL A 458 24.61 0.39 5.08
N VAL A 459 25.94 0.46 5.17
CA VAL A 459 26.75 -0.32 6.12
C VAL A 459 26.90 0.48 7.42
N LEU A 460 26.53 -0.14 8.53
CA LEU A 460 26.67 0.44 9.86
C LEU A 460 28.14 0.40 10.34
N ASN A 461 28.45 1.29 11.28
CA ASN A 461 29.79 1.41 11.88
C ASN A 461 30.25 0.15 12.63
N GLN A 462 29.31 -0.69 13.06
CA GLN A 462 29.53 -1.98 13.68
C GLN A 462 28.32 -2.89 13.43
N GLU A 463 28.45 -4.18 13.73
CA GLU A 463 27.30 -5.08 13.80
C GLU A 463 26.56 -4.84 15.12
N TYR A 464 25.25 -4.62 15.04
CA TYR A 464 24.38 -4.44 16.20
C TYR A 464 23.65 -5.75 16.50
N PRO A 465 23.56 -6.19 17.77
CA PRO A 465 22.90 -7.44 18.14
C PRO A 465 21.38 -7.35 18.03
N ALA A 466 20.72 -8.51 17.96
CA ALA A 466 19.28 -8.62 18.15
C ALA A 466 18.84 -7.91 19.46
N GLY A 467 17.66 -7.32 19.46
CA GLY A 467 17.17 -6.49 20.57
C GLY A 467 17.59 -5.01 20.49
N THR A 468 18.53 -4.65 19.61
CA THR A 468 18.85 -3.24 19.37
C THR A 468 17.68 -2.53 18.71
N VAL A 469 17.27 -1.37 19.24
CA VAL A 469 16.27 -0.51 18.59
C VAL A 469 16.93 0.31 17.49
N ILE A 470 16.44 0.15 16.26
CA ILE A 470 16.78 0.98 15.12
C ILE A 470 15.67 2.01 14.92
N LYS A 471 16.04 3.27 14.74
CA LYS A 471 15.10 4.36 14.46
C LYS A 471 15.57 5.17 13.26
N LEU A 472 14.69 5.34 12.28
CA LEU A 472 14.87 6.25 11.15
C LEU A 472 14.02 7.50 11.41
N GLN A 473 14.67 8.63 11.61
CA GLN A 473 14.03 9.88 12.01
C GLN A 473 14.33 10.99 11.01
N ARG A 474 13.31 11.76 10.65
CA ARG A 474 13.48 12.97 9.85
C ARG A 474 13.88 14.13 10.76
N ASN A 475 15.13 14.55 10.69
CA ASN A 475 15.68 15.66 11.46
C ASN A 475 15.62 16.98 10.67
N ALA A 476 15.50 18.11 11.38
CA ALA A 476 15.51 19.44 10.77
C ALA A 476 16.82 19.76 10.02
N SER A 477 17.92 19.06 10.36
CA SER A 477 19.23 19.18 9.70
C SER A 477 19.35 18.38 8.41
N ASN A 478 18.40 17.51 8.07
CA ASN A 478 18.47 16.73 6.84
C ASN A 478 18.39 17.64 5.62
N LEU A 479 19.08 17.25 4.55
CA LEU A 479 19.10 17.99 3.29
C LEU A 479 17.67 18.17 2.74
N ASN A 480 17.38 19.33 2.14
CA ASN A 480 16.07 19.67 1.57
C ASN A 480 14.89 19.54 2.55
N PHE A 481 15.15 19.67 3.86
CA PHE A 481 14.10 19.59 4.89
C PHE A 481 12.95 20.58 4.64
N SER A 482 13.25 21.81 4.20
CA SER A 482 12.26 22.88 3.98
C SER A 482 11.57 22.84 2.61
N SER A 483 12.00 21.99 1.67
CA SER A 483 11.55 22.04 0.27
C SER A 483 10.30 21.19 -0.01
N THR A 484 9.45 20.92 1.00
CA THR A 484 8.25 20.06 0.94
C THR A 484 8.48 18.55 0.77
N ALA A 485 9.72 18.08 0.84
CA ALA A 485 10.05 16.66 0.74
C ALA A 485 9.69 15.87 2.00
N ASN A 486 8.46 15.35 2.05
CA ASN A 486 8.17 14.24 2.96
C ASN A 486 9.14 13.09 2.68
N VAL A 487 9.52 12.35 3.73
CA VAL A 487 10.21 11.06 3.56
C VAL A 487 9.17 10.00 3.82
N THR A 488 8.78 9.29 2.79
CA THR A 488 7.88 8.15 2.91
C THR A 488 8.73 6.89 3.03
N VAL A 489 8.69 6.22 4.18
CA VAL A 489 9.37 4.95 4.42
C VAL A 489 8.38 3.83 4.18
N ASP A 490 8.72 2.94 3.25
CA ASP A 490 7.90 1.78 2.89
C ASP A 490 8.28 0.56 3.73
N LEU A 491 9.51 0.09 3.57
CA LEU A 491 10.03 -1.04 4.32
C LEU A 491 11.51 -0.87 4.65
N ILE A 492 11.97 -1.63 5.63
CA ILE A 492 13.38 -1.74 6.00
C ILE A 492 13.81 -3.20 5.93
N GLU A 493 14.94 -3.47 5.29
CA GLU A 493 15.63 -4.75 5.35
C GLU A 493 16.89 -4.64 6.20
N THR A 494 17.15 -5.64 7.05
CA THR A 494 18.37 -5.70 7.86
C THR A 494 19.04 -7.06 7.76
N GLU A 495 20.37 -7.09 7.65
CA GLU A 495 21.12 -8.33 7.57
C GLU A 495 22.51 -8.23 8.20
N ALA A 496 23.06 -9.38 8.61
CA ALA A 496 24.48 -9.51 8.85
C ALA A 496 25.25 -9.39 7.52
N ILE A 497 26.42 -8.76 7.56
CA ILE A 497 27.31 -8.68 6.39
C ILE A 497 28.47 -9.66 6.61
N PRO A 498 28.59 -10.73 5.79
CA PRO A 498 29.71 -11.66 5.89
C PRO A 498 31.07 -10.95 5.72
N ALA A 499 32.16 -11.58 6.17
CA ALA A 499 33.50 -11.07 5.89
C ALA A 499 33.75 -10.98 4.38
N ALA A 500 34.52 -9.97 3.95
CA ALA A 500 34.92 -9.81 2.56
C ALA A 500 35.67 -11.06 2.06
N LEU A 501 35.32 -11.54 0.87
CA LEU A 501 35.99 -12.67 0.24
C LEU A 501 37.41 -12.30 -0.20
N SER A 502 38.30 -13.29 -0.23
CA SER A 502 39.66 -13.15 -0.76
C SER A 502 39.74 -13.57 -2.23
N MET A 503 40.65 -12.94 -2.98
CA MET A 503 40.91 -13.28 -4.39
C MET A 503 41.35 -14.75 -4.53
N PRO A 504 40.72 -15.55 -5.41
CA PRO A 504 41.20 -16.90 -5.73
C PRO A 504 42.54 -16.86 -6.49
N SER A 505 43.39 -17.87 -6.31
CA SER A 505 44.74 -17.91 -6.90
C SER A 505 44.79 -17.92 -8.43
N ASN A 506 43.73 -18.37 -9.09
CA ASN A 506 43.59 -18.39 -10.55
C ASN A 506 42.82 -17.18 -11.11
N TYR A 507 42.75 -16.08 -10.36
CA TYR A 507 42.14 -14.82 -10.79
C TYR A 507 43.18 -13.71 -10.87
N VAL A 508 42.93 -12.72 -11.72
CA VAL A 508 43.72 -11.48 -11.78
C VAL A 508 42.92 -10.30 -11.24
N SER A 509 43.53 -9.48 -10.40
CA SER A 509 42.90 -8.28 -9.83
C SER A 509 42.89 -7.13 -10.83
N ILE A 510 41.79 -6.40 -10.92
CA ILE A 510 41.70 -5.15 -11.69
C ILE A 510 42.72 -4.09 -11.23
N LEU A 511 43.17 -4.13 -9.96
CA LEU A 511 44.18 -3.21 -9.43
C LEU A 511 45.55 -3.38 -10.13
N ASN A 512 45.86 -4.60 -10.60
CA ASN A 512 47.09 -4.86 -11.35
C ASN A 512 47.11 -4.16 -12.72
N TYR A 513 45.95 -3.65 -13.15
CA TYR A 513 45.75 -2.99 -14.43
C TYR A 513 45.36 -1.51 -14.28
N GLY A 514 45.54 -0.94 -13.08
CA GLY A 514 45.40 0.49 -12.83
C GLY A 514 44.04 0.94 -12.29
N ALA A 515 43.13 0.03 -11.97
CA ALA A 515 41.88 0.40 -11.31
C ALA A 515 42.15 0.93 -9.90
N VAL A 516 41.39 1.93 -9.46
CA VAL A 516 41.53 2.52 -8.11
C VAL A 516 40.16 2.63 -7.46
N ALA A 517 40.02 2.03 -6.28
CA ALA A 517 38.76 2.03 -5.56
C ALA A 517 38.38 3.43 -5.05
N ASN A 518 37.12 3.81 -5.21
CA ASN A 518 36.46 4.98 -4.59
C ASN A 518 37.06 6.35 -4.95
N ASP A 519 37.79 6.48 -6.06
CA ASP A 519 38.35 7.77 -6.49
C ASP A 519 37.45 8.55 -7.47
N GLY A 520 36.38 7.89 -7.96
CA GLY A 520 35.43 8.45 -8.92
C GLY A 520 35.99 8.56 -10.35
N ALA A 521 37.23 8.13 -10.58
CA ALA A 521 37.83 8.06 -11.91
C ALA A 521 37.29 6.83 -12.67
N ASP A 522 37.42 6.86 -14.00
CA ASP A 522 37.00 5.76 -14.84
C ASP A 522 37.99 4.57 -14.78
N ASP A 523 37.46 3.38 -14.51
CA ASP A 523 38.19 2.11 -14.43
C ASP A 523 38.00 1.22 -15.68
N THR A 524 37.29 1.70 -16.70
CA THR A 524 36.89 0.89 -17.87
C THR A 524 38.09 0.26 -18.58
N THR A 525 39.19 1.01 -18.73
CA THR A 525 40.42 0.47 -19.33
C THR A 525 41.04 -0.63 -18.47
N ALA A 526 41.07 -0.47 -17.15
CA ALA A 526 41.65 -1.46 -16.24
C ALA A 526 40.87 -2.78 -16.26
N PHE A 527 39.53 -2.71 -16.26
CA PHE A 527 38.67 -3.89 -16.42
C PHE A 527 38.92 -4.61 -17.75
N ASN A 528 38.93 -3.88 -18.86
CA ASN A 528 39.18 -4.48 -20.18
C ASN A 528 40.57 -5.14 -20.26
N ASN A 529 41.58 -4.52 -19.67
CA ASN A 529 42.93 -5.09 -19.61
C ASN A 529 42.97 -6.38 -18.76
N ALA A 530 42.27 -6.41 -17.62
CA ALA A 530 42.15 -7.62 -16.80
C ALA A 530 41.41 -8.75 -17.54
N ILE A 531 40.29 -8.44 -18.21
CA ILE A 531 39.52 -9.37 -19.04
C ILE A 531 40.41 -9.95 -20.15
N ASN A 532 41.15 -9.09 -20.85
CA ASN A 532 42.08 -9.50 -21.90
C ASN A 532 43.20 -10.40 -21.36
N ALA A 533 43.72 -10.14 -20.17
CA ALA A 533 44.73 -10.98 -19.55
C ALA A 533 44.20 -12.38 -19.22
N VAL A 534 42.95 -12.50 -18.74
CA VAL A 534 42.31 -13.81 -18.52
C VAL A 534 42.14 -14.54 -19.84
N LYS A 535 41.54 -13.87 -20.83
CA LYS A 535 41.30 -14.42 -22.17
C LYS A 535 42.59 -14.95 -22.81
N ASN A 536 43.67 -14.18 -22.73
CA ASN A 536 44.94 -14.51 -23.38
C ASN A 536 45.85 -15.42 -22.55
N SER A 537 45.39 -15.88 -21.37
CA SER A 537 46.20 -16.69 -20.44
C SER A 537 46.42 -18.14 -20.88
N GLY A 538 45.79 -18.59 -21.97
CA GLY A 538 45.79 -20.00 -22.36
C GLY A 538 45.16 -20.92 -21.32
N GLY A 539 44.27 -20.39 -20.47
CA GLY A 539 43.61 -21.11 -19.38
C GLY A 539 44.33 -21.05 -18.04
N ALA A 540 45.46 -20.34 -17.94
CA ALA A 540 46.16 -20.16 -16.65
C ALA A 540 45.33 -19.36 -15.65
N TYR A 541 44.50 -18.43 -16.13
CA TYR A 541 43.53 -17.70 -15.32
C TYR A 541 42.10 -18.08 -15.69
N LYS A 542 41.25 -18.16 -14.66
CA LYS A 542 39.82 -18.43 -14.79
C LYS A 542 38.96 -17.15 -14.82
N GLY A 543 39.42 -16.07 -14.20
CA GLY A 543 38.59 -14.88 -14.09
C GLY A 543 39.26 -13.61 -13.57
N VAL A 544 38.47 -12.56 -13.58
CA VAL A 544 38.81 -11.22 -13.07
C VAL A 544 38.28 -11.06 -11.65
N TRP A 545 39.12 -10.52 -10.76
CA TRP A 545 38.78 -10.22 -9.38
C TRP A 545 38.51 -8.74 -9.19
N ILE A 546 37.38 -8.42 -8.56
CA ILE A 546 36.99 -7.09 -8.12
C ILE A 546 37.19 -7.04 -6.60
N PRO A 547 38.18 -6.30 -6.06
CA PRO A 547 38.35 -6.18 -4.62
C PRO A 547 37.26 -5.27 -4.00
N SER A 548 37.31 -5.07 -2.68
CA SER A 548 36.42 -4.13 -2.01
C SER A 548 36.65 -2.71 -2.51
N GLY A 549 35.56 -1.99 -2.82
CA GLY A 549 35.59 -0.66 -3.39
C GLY A 549 34.46 -0.44 -4.39
N ASN A 550 34.20 0.83 -4.68
CA ASN A 550 33.43 1.25 -5.84
C ASN A 550 34.38 1.56 -7.02
N PHE A 551 34.09 1.00 -8.18
CA PHE A 551 34.85 1.19 -9.42
C PHE A 551 33.92 1.70 -10.52
N THR A 552 34.31 2.78 -11.20
CA THR A 552 33.39 3.57 -12.03
C THR A 552 33.62 3.30 -13.52
N LEU A 553 32.56 3.03 -14.28
CA LEU A 553 32.56 2.82 -15.73
C LEU A 553 31.77 3.95 -16.41
N ASN A 554 32.46 5.01 -16.82
CA ASN A 554 31.91 6.25 -17.38
C ASN A 554 32.51 6.66 -18.74
N ASN A 555 33.50 5.93 -19.26
CA ASN A 555 34.07 6.18 -20.58
C ASN A 555 33.49 5.22 -21.62
N GLY A 556 32.70 5.72 -22.57
CA GLY A 556 32.02 4.89 -23.56
C GLY A 556 30.87 5.56 -24.30
N THR A 557 30.04 4.76 -24.96
CA THR A 557 28.78 5.16 -25.60
C THR A 557 27.63 4.29 -25.11
N LYS A 558 26.45 4.89 -24.92
CA LYS A 558 25.23 4.12 -24.65
C LYS A 558 24.76 3.45 -25.96
N GLY A 559 24.11 2.30 -25.84
CA GLY A 559 23.65 1.51 -26.99
C GLY A 559 23.41 0.05 -26.64
N ALA A 560 22.82 -0.71 -27.55
CA ALA A 560 22.59 -2.13 -27.35
C ALA A 560 23.90 -2.94 -27.34
N GLY A 561 23.96 -3.99 -26.54
CA GLY A 561 25.19 -4.79 -26.39
C GLY A 561 25.35 -5.76 -27.54
N TYR A 562 24.23 -6.26 -28.05
CA TYR A 562 24.18 -7.31 -29.04
C TYR A 562 24.66 -6.92 -30.45
N ASN A 563 24.54 -5.64 -30.82
CA ASN A 563 25.03 -5.12 -32.11
C ASN A 563 26.37 -4.38 -31.98
N GLY A 564 26.97 -4.38 -30.77
CA GLY A 564 28.28 -3.79 -30.51
C GLY A 564 28.31 -2.26 -30.51
N THR A 565 27.17 -1.57 -30.49
CA THR A 565 27.12 -0.10 -30.52
C THR A 565 27.29 0.56 -29.15
N GLY A 566 27.11 -0.19 -28.06
CA GLY A 566 27.32 0.29 -26.70
C GLY A 566 28.62 -0.17 -26.04
N THR A 567 29.16 0.62 -25.12
CA THR A 567 30.26 0.23 -24.23
C THR A 567 29.70 -0.64 -23.09
N ARG A 568 30.25 -1.84 -22.93
CA ARG A 568 30.01 -2.78 -21.83
C ARG A 568 31.30 -3.54 -21.54
N LEU A 569 31.35 -4.23 -20.39
CA LEU A 569 32.39 -5.23 -20.15
C LEU A 569 32.03 -6.51 -20.90
N TYR A 570 32.72 -6.76 -22.00
CA TYR A 570 32.46 -7.92 -22.85
C TYR A 570 33.25 -9.13 -22.35
N LEU A 571 32.53 -10.21 -22.07
CA LEU A 571 33.09 -11.46 -21.60
C LEU A 571 32.97 -12.53 -22.68
N ASP A 572 34.10 -12.97 -23.20
CA ASP A 572 34.16 -14.13 -24.08
C ASP A 572 33.96 -15.42 -23.26
N SER A 573 33.67 -16.52 -23.96
CA SER A 573 33.44 -17.83 -23.32
C SER A 573 34.56 -18.20 -22.35
N GLY A 574 34.19 -18.58 -21.12
CA GLY A 574 35.13 -19.00 -20.07
C GLY A 574 35.72 -17.86 -19.22
N VAL A 575 35.51 -16.59 -19.56
CA VAL A 575 36.03 -15.46 -18.77
C VAL A 575 35.08 -15.13 -17.63
N SER A 576 35.41 -15.58 -16.42
CA SER A 576 34.60 -15.35 -15.21
C SER A 576 34.94 -14.03 -14.51
N VAL A 577 34.05 -13.54 -13.65
CA VAL A 577 34.28 -12.36 -12.78
C VAL A 577 33.76 -12.65 -11.39
N LYS A 578 34.55 -12.30 -10.36
CA LYS A 578 34.19 -12.49 -8.96
C LYS A 578 34.55 -11.25 -8.14
N GLY A 579 33.66 -10.86 -7.23
CA GLY A 579 33.92 -9.79 -6.27
C GLY A 579 34.17 -10.27 -4.84
N ALA A 580 34.44 -9.30 -3.96
CA ALA A 580 34.64 -9.53 -2.52
C ALA A 580 33.32 -9.71 -1.73
N GLY A 581 32.17 -9.66 -2.39
CA GLY A 581 30.82 -9.70 -1.81
C GLY A 581 29.98 -8.50 -2.26
N ILE A 582 28.65 -8.67 -2.34
CA ILE A 582 27.71 -7.63 -2.81
C ILE A 582 27.71 -6.34 -1.98
N TRP A 583 28.15 -6.40 -0.72
CA TRP A 583 28.31 -5.24 0.16
C TRP A 583 29.69 -4.58 0.07
N TYR A 584 30.63 -5.18 -0.66
CA TYR A 584 32.04 -4.76 -0.71
C TYR A 584 32.49 -4.30 -2.08
N SER A 585 32.14 -5.02 -3.14
CA SER A 585 32.59 -4.75 -4.50
C SER A 585 31.45 -4.19 -5.32
N THR A 586 31.59 -2.94 -5.76
CA THR A 586 30.60 -2.27 -6.62
C THR A 586 31.23 -1.85 -7.93
N VAL A 587 30.57 -2.21 -9.03
CA VAL A 587 30.79 -1.63 -10.35
C VAL A 587 29.67 -0.62 -10.58
N SER A 588 30.02 0.65 -10.77
CA SER A 588 29.04 1.72 -10.95
C SER A 588 29.30 2.56 -12.20
N GLY A 589 28.36 3.42 -12.58
CA GLY A 589 28.54 4.38 -13.66
C GLY A 589 27.61 4.18 -14.85
N ASN A 590 27.78 5.02 -15.87
CA ASN A 590 26.91 5.09 -17.04
C ASN A 590 26.96 3.82 -17.92
N TYR A 591 27.99 2.98 -17.77
CA TYR A 591 28.22 1.76 -18.56
C TYR A 591 28.43 0.53 -17.67
N ALA A 592 27.95 0.57 -16.43
CA ALA A 592 28.03 -0.54 -15.48
C ALA A 592 27.15 -1.72 -15.92
N GLY A 593 27.69 -2.56 -16.81
CA GLY A 593 27.02 -3.76 -17.31
C GLY A 593 27.97 -4.73 -18.00
N PHE A 594 27.60 -6.02 -17.98
CA PHE A 594 28.37 -7.11 -18.57
C PHE A 594 27.63 -7.71 -19.76
N TYR A 595 28.37 -7.95 -20.85
CA TYR A 595 27.84 -8.62 -22.03
C TYR A 595 28.55 -9.94 -22.28
N LEU A 596 27.81 -11.04 -22.23
CA LEU A 596 28.29 -12.40 -22.46
C LEU A 596 28.29 -12.70 -23.97
N ARG A 597 29.48 -12.81 -24.56
CA ARG A 597 29.69 -13.22 -25.96
C ARG A 597 29.82 -14.75 -26.12
N GLY A 598 29.61 -15.49 -25.05
CA GLY A 598 29.68 -16.94 -25.02
C GLY A 598 29.50 -17.48 -23.62
N GLY A 599 29.39 -18.80 -23.55
CA GLY A 599 29.05 -19.53 -22.33
C GLY A 599 30.21 -19.81 -21.36
N ASN A 600 29.95 -20.68 -20.39
CA ASN A 600 30.91 -21.13 -19.37
C ASN A 600 31.47 -19.98 -18.50
N VAL A 601 30.68 -18.93 -18.28
CA VAL A 601 31.03 -17.79 -17.45
C VAL A 601 30.49 -17.99 -16.04
N THR A 602 31.25 -17.58 -15.03
CA THR A 602 30.72 -17.35 -13.67
C THR A 602 30.78 -15.87 -13.34
N LEU A 603 29.65 -15.26 -13.01
CA LEU A 603 29.59 -13.93 -12.38
C LEU A 603 29.10 -14.11 -10.95
N SER A 604 29.88 -13.66 -9.95
CA SER A 604 29.45 -13.75 -8.56
C SER A 604 30.02 -12.73 -7.59
N ASP A 605 29.23 -12.42 -6.56
CA ASP A 605 29.66 -11.71 -5.34
C ASP A 605 30.05 -10.24 -5.54
N PHE A 606 29.29 -9.49 -6.34
CA PHE A 606 29.46 -8.05 -6.47
C PHE A 606 28.14 -7.34 -6.83
N LYS A 607 28.15 -6.02 -6.67
CA LYS A 607 27.06 -5.12 -7.02
C LYS A 607 27.32 -4.44 -8.37
N ILE A 608 26.26 -4.30 -9.17
CA ILE A 608 26.20 -3.52 -10.41
C ILE A 608 25.19 -2.39 -10.17
N SER A 609 25.65 -1.14 -10.21
CA SER A 609 24.83 0.05 -9.92
C SER A 609 24.98 1.05 -11.07
N ALA A 610 24.07 0.97 -12.05
CA ALA A 610 24.14 1.83 -13.22
C ALA A 610 23.54 3.23 -12.95
N ASN A 611 23.71 4.12 -13.92
CA ASN A 611 23.17 5.49 -13.86
C ASN A 611 22.02 5.71 -14.86
N ASP A 612 21.27 4.68 -15.24
CA ASP A 612 20.07 4.90 -16.04
C ASP A 612 19.02 5.61 -15.19
N LEU A 613 18.33 6.58 -15.80
CA LEU A 613 17.34 7.43 -15.13
C LEU A 613 15.91 7.20 -15.64
N ILE A 614 15.78 6.44 -16.72
CA ILE A 614 14.54 6.16 -17.42
C ILE A 614 14.69 4.85 -18.18
N ARG A 615 13.55 4.28 -18.58
CA ARG A 615 13.53 3.21 -19.58
C ARG A 615 13.76 3.78 -20.97
N ASP A 616 14.93 3.50 -21.51
CA ASP A 616 15.29 3.67 -22.92
C ASP A 616 15.61 2.29 -23.51
N ASP A 617 14.76 1.80 -24.41
CA ASP A 617 14.86 0.43 -24.91
C ASP A 617 16.13 0.21 -25.77
N TYR A 618 16.66 1.26 -26.40
CA TYR A 618 17.82 1.19 -27.29
C TYR A 618 19.16 1.48 -26.59
N SER A 619 19.17 2.49 -25.73
CA SER A 619 20.39 3.04 -25.12
C SER A 619 20.57 2.62 -23.67
N GLY A 620 19.54 2.07 -23.02
CA GLY A 620 19.62 1.60 -21.64
C GLY A 620 20.59 0.43 -21.44
N VAL A 621 21.27 0.43 -20.30
CA VAL A 621 22.25 -0.57 -19.90
C VAL A 621 21.53 -1.72 -19.21
N SER A 622 21.79 -2.94 -19.67
CA SER A 622 21.42 -4.15 -18.93
C SER A 622 22.55 -4.53 -17.98
N GLY A 623 22.22 -4.99 -16.76
CA GLY A 623 23.23 -5.41 -15.78
C GLY A 623 24.04 -6.60 -16.30
N VAL A 624 23.36 -7.64 -16.77
CA VAL A 624 23.97 -8.77 -17.50
C VAL A 624 23.15 -9.08 -18.74
N GLU A 625 23.80 -9.14 -19.90
CA GLU A 625 23.15 -9.36 -21.20
C GLU A 625 23.93 -10.38 -22.03
N GLY A 626 23.26 -11.09 -22.95
CA GLY A 626 23.94 -11.88 -23.99
C GLY A 626 23.72 -13.39 -23.88
N ASN A 627 24.67 -14.17 -24.40
CA ASN A 627 24.59 -15.64 -24.40
C ASN A 627 25.26 -16.21 -23.16
N GLY A 628 24.46 -16.72 -22.22
CA GLY A 628 24.90 -17.29 -20.95
C GLY A 628 25.03 -18.81 -20.95
N THR A 629 25.29 -19.46 -22.09
CA THR A 629 25.27 -20.94 -22.17
C THR A 629 26.16 -21.59 -21.09
N ASN A 630 25.69 -22.60 -20.36
CA ASN A 630 26.45 -23.26 -19.27
C ASN A 630 27.00 -22.29 -18.20
N SER A 631 26.42 -21.11 -18.04
CA SER A 631 26.95 -20.08 -17.14
C SER A 631 26.22 -20.08 -15.80
N THR A 632 26.93 -19.64 -14.76
CA THR A 632 26.38 -19.45 -13.41
C THR A 632 26.46 -17.98 -13.04
N LEU A 633 25.32 -17.34 -12.86
CA LEU A 633 25.19 -15.93 -12.51
C LEU A 633 24.57 -15.87 -11.12
N THR A 634 25.35 -15.61 -10.08
CA THR A 634 24.87 -15.83 -8.71
C THR A 634 25.36 -14.82 -7.70
N ASN A 635 24.53 -14.52 -6.70
CA ASN A 635 24.85 -13.56 -5.64
C ASN A 635 25.30 -12.20 -6.20
N LEU A 636 24.50 -11.66 -7.13
CA LEU A 636 24.66 -10.32 -7.66
C LEU A 636 23.62 -9.39 -7.05
N TRP A 637 23.98 -8.13 -6.88
CA TRP A 637 23.02 -7.05 -6.59
C TRP A 637 23.02 -6.10 -7.78
N ILE A 638 21.92 -6.03 -8.52
CA ILE A 638 21.78 -5.17 -9.70
C ILE A 638 20.73 -4.10 -9.43
N GLU A 639 21.09 -2.84 -9.67
CA GLU A 639 20.18 -1.71 -9.53
C GLU A 639 20.40 -0.62 -10.57
N HIS A 640 19.34 0.15 -10.82
CA HIS A 640 19.36 1.35 -11.67
C HIS A 640 19.87 1.10 -13.11
N THR A 641 19.76 -0.15 -13.55
CA THR A 641 19.92 -0.58 -14.94
C THR A 641 18.58 -0.54 -15.64
N LYS A 642 18.56 -0.53 -16.98
CA LYS A 642 17.35 -0.78 -17.75
C LYS A 642 16.73 -2.13 -17.38
N VAL A 643 17.51 -3.20 -17.51
CA VAL A 643 17.11 -4.57 -17.19
C VAL A 643 18.14 -5.17 -16.25
N GLY A 644 17.71 -6.03 -15.32
CA GLY A 644 18.66 -6.78 -14.48
C GLY A 644 19.44 -7.80 -15.32
N PHE A 645 18.74 -8.80 -15.85
CA PHE A 645 19.30 -9.85 -16.71
C PHE A 645 18.53 -9.96 -18.03
N TRP A 646 19.24 -9.97 -19.16
CA TRP A 646 18.67 -10.21 -20.49
C TRP A 646 19.45 -11.32 -21.19
N LEU A 647 19.07 -12.57 -20.93
CA LEU A 647 19.69 -13.73 -21.56
C LEU A 647 19.01 -14.01 -22.90
N THR A 648 19.81 -14.10 -23.94
CA THR A 648 19.34 -14.12 -25.32
C THR A 648 20.22 -15.04 -26.18
N ASN A 649 20.01 -15.00 -27.50
CA ASN A 649 20.84 -15.68 -28.50
C ASN A 649 20.96 -17.18 -28.24
N GLN A 650 19.84 -17.84 -27.98
CA GLN A 650 19.77 -19.29 -27.72
C GLN A 650 20.66 -19.75 -26.57
N THR A 651 20.67 -19.00 -25.47
CA THR A 651 21.34 -19.42 -24.23
C THR A 651 20.84 -20.80 -23.80
N ASN A 652 21.74 -21.72 -23.47
CA ASN A 652 21.36 -23.06 -23.01
C ASN A 652 21.98 -23.39 -21.64
N ASN A 653 21.22 -23.97 -20.72
CA ASN A 653 21.74 -24.49 -19.45
C ASN A 653 22.40 -23.39 -18.58
N ALA A 654 21.81 -22.20 -18.51
CA ALA A 654 22.24 -21.15 -17.59
C ALA A 654 21.56 -21.30 -16.23
N THR A 655 22.26 -20.92 -15.16
CA THR A 655 21.69 -20.83 -13.80
C THR A 655 21.84 -19.41 -13.27
N ILE A 656 20.72 -18.79 -12.87
CA ILE A 656 20.67 -17.46 -12.25
C ILE A 656 20.11 -17.60 -10.85
N SER A 657 20.88 -17.24 -9.82
CA SER A 657 20.46 -17.48 -8.44
C SER A 657 20.95 -16.50 -7.39
N ASN A 658 20.29 -16.51 -6.22
CA ASN A 658 20.72 -15.80 -5.01
C ASN A 658 20.93 -14.28 -5.21
N SER A 659 20.30 -13.69 -6.23
CA SER A 659 20.57 -12.32 -6.64
C SER A 659 19.45 -11.38 -6.22
N ARG A 660 19.80 -10.10 -6.06
CA ARG A 660 18.89 -8.98 -5.80
C ARG A 660 18.82 -8.12 -7.05
N ILE A 661 17.64 -7.94 -7.60
CA ILE A 661 17.38 -7.01 -8.70
C ILE A 661 16.41 -5.95 -8.19
N ARG A 662 16.88 -4.70 -8.11
CA ARG A 662 16.18 -3.59 -7.48
C ARG A 662 16.07 -2.41 -8.43
N ASN A 663 14.91 -1.74 -8.47
CA ASN A 663 14.78 -0.42 -9.08
C ASN A 663 15.30 -0.36 -10.53
N VAL A 664 14.93 -1.36 -11.33
CA VAL A 664 15.28 -1.42 -12.76
C VAL A 664 14.14 -0.85 -13.59
N TRP A 665 14.46 -0.28 -14.76
CA TRP A 665 13.49 0.51 -15.53
C TRP A 665 12.55 -0.30 -16.43
N ALA A 666 12.91 -1.55 -16.71
CA ALA A 666 12.11 -2.52 -17.45
C ALA A 666 12.12 -3.84 -16.67
N ASP A 667 12.35 -4.96 -17.36
CA ASP A 667 12.30 -6.28 -16.74
C ASP A 667 13.34 -6.47 -15.63
N GLY A 668 12.97 -7.21 -14.60
CA GLY A 668 13.96 -7.73 -13.65
C GLY A 668 14.89 -8.73 -14.31
N LEU A 669 14.31 -9.73 -14.97
CA LEU A 669 15.03 -10.73 -15.76
C LEU A 669 14.18 -11.21 -16.94
N ASN A 670 14.78 -11.31 -18.11
CA ASN A 670 14.15 -11.87 -19.31
C ASN A 670 15.00 -13.02 -19.89
N LEU A 671 14.39 -14.19 -20.06
CA LEU A 671 14.91 -15.28 -20.89
C LEU A 671 14.28 -15.13 -22.27
N HIS A 672 15.08 -14.81 -23.26
CA HIS A 672 14.61 -14.36 -24.56
C HIS A 672 15.27 -15.17 -25.70
N TYR A 673 14.63 -15.18 -26.87
CA TYR A 673 15.22 -15.60 -28.14
C TYR A 673 15.79 -17.03 -28.12
N GLY A 674 14.99 -17.98 -27.64
CA GLY A 674 15.30 -19.41 -27.70
C GLY A 674 16.17 -19.89 -26.54
N THR A 675 16.05 -19.27 -25.38
CA THR A 675 16.77 -19.74 -24.18
C THR A 675 16.23 -21.12 -23.79
N THR A 676 17.12 -22.07 -23.45
CA THR A 676 16.72 -23.45 -23.15
C THR A 676 17.37 -24.02 -21.91
N ASN A 677 16.69 -24.97 -21.26
CA ASN A 677 17.17 -25.73 -20.09
C ASN A 677 17.75 -24.86 -18.96
N SER A 678 17.31 -23.61 -18.84
CA SER A 678 17.88 -22.62 -17.93
C SER A 678 17.01 -22.47 -16.69
N THR A 679 17.65 -22.19 -15.56
CA THR A 679 17.00 -22.10 -14.25
C THR A 679 17.23 -20.73 -13.63
N VAL A 680 16.15 -20.06 -13.24
CA VAL A 680 16.17 -18.83 -12.45
C VAL A 680 15.56 -19.14 -11.10
N THR A 681 16.39 -19.14 -10.05
CA THR A 681 15.94 -19.59 -8.73
C THR A 681 16.53 -18.84 -7.56
N ASN A 682 15.75 -18.67 -6.49
CA ASN A 682 16.19 -17.99 -5.27
C ASN A 682 16.63 -16.54 -5.51
N ASN A 683 15.94 -15.79 -6.37
CA ASN A 683 16.21 -14.37 -6.63
C ASN A 683 15.13 -13.48 -6.01
N SER A 684 15.53 -12.30 -5.57
CA SER A 684 14.63 -11.24 -5.10
C SER A 684 14.58 -10.13 -6.14
N VAL A 685 13.42 -9.91 -6.75
CA VAL A 685 13.16 -8.82 -7.69
C VAL A 685 12.19 -7.86 -7.02
N ARG A 686 12.53 -6.57 -6.98
CA ARG A 686 11.62 -5.54 -6.48
C ARG A 686 11.68 -4.27 -7.31
N ASN A 687 10.52 -3.65 -7.54
CA ASN A 687 10.41 -2.34 -8.19
C ASN A 687 10.95 -2.37 -9.64
N SER A 688 10.56 -3.39 -10.41
CA SER A 688 10.84 -3.45 -11.86
C SER A 688 9.85 -2.58 -12.64
N GLY A 689 10.32 -1.88 -13.66
CA GLY A 689 9.50 -1.01 -14.52
C GLY A 689 8.81 -1.74 -15.69
N ASP A 690 8.87 -3.07 -15.71
CA ASP A 690 8.11 -3.99 -16.54
C ASP A 690 8.06 -5.36 -15.81
N ASP A 691 7.92 -6.46 -16.54
CA ASP A 691 7.85 -7.82 -16.01
C ASP A 691 8.97 -8.11 -15.00
N GLY A 692 8.62 -8.58 -13.82
CA GLY A 692 9.62 -8.98 -12.83
C GLY A 692 10.52 -10.11 -13.36
N LEU A 693 9.89 -11.17 -13.90
CA LEU A 693 10.56 -12.25 -14.62
C LEU A 693 9.78 -12.60 -15.89
N ALA A 694 10.44 -12.68 -17.05
CA ALA A 694 9.81 -13.01 -18.32
C ALA A 694 10.51 -14.18 -19.04
N MET A 695 9.72 -15.05 -19.67
CA MET A 695 10.18 -15.90 -20.77
C MET A 695 9.53 -15.40 -22.05
N TRP A 696 10.33 -14.87 -22.96
CA TRP A 696 9.85 -14.29 -24.21
C TRP A 696 10.38 -15.04 -25.43
N SER A 697 9.54 -15.96 -25.93
CA SER A 697 9.79 -16.69 -27.16
C SER A 697 9.47 -15.80 -28.37
N ASP A 698 10.43 -15.01 -28.82
CA ASP A 698 10.30 -14.17 -30.01
C ASP A 698 10.48 -14.97 -31.32
N THR A 699 11.70 -15.07 -31.86
CA THR A 699 11.94 -15.82 -33.11
C THR A 699 12.14 -17.32 -32.85
N TYR A 700 12.73 -17.68 -31.70
CA TYR A 700 13.00 -19.04 -31.29
C TYR A 700 12.27 -19.37 -29.98
N LEU A 701 11.92 -20.65 -29.79
CA LEU A 701 11.17 -21.08 -28.62
C LEU A 701 12.06 -21.19 -27.38
N ASP A 702 11.68 -20.48 -26.33
CA ASP A 702 12.20 -20.75 -25.01
C ASP A 702 11.69 -22.10 -24.54
N THR A 703 12.61 -23.01 -24.19
CA THR A 703 12.28 -24.43 -23.99
C THR A 703 12.83 -24.99 -22.69
N ASN A 704 11.96 -25.63 -21.90
CA ASN A 704 12.33 -26.32 -20.65
C ASN A 704 13.08 -25.41 -19.66
N ASN A 705 12.70 -24.14 -19.59
CA ASN A 705 13.20 -23.23 -18.58
C ASN A 705 12.36 -23.29 -17.32
N THR A 706 12.97 -22.95 -16.19
CA THR A 706 12.30 -22.99 -14.87
C THR A 706 12.52 -21.70 -14.11
N PHE A 707 11.42 -21.06 -13.71
CA PHE A 707 11.41 -20.02 -12.67
C PHE A 707 10.93 -20.66 -11.36
N SER A 708 11.81 -20.75 -10.36
CA SER A 708 11.45 -21.38 -9.10
C SER A 708 11.98 -20.70 -7.85
N TYR A 709 11.19 -20.65 -6.77
CA TYR A 709 11.61 -20.05 -5.50
C TYR A 709 12.12 -18.61 -5.65
N ASN A 710 11.53 -17.81 -6.52
CA ASN A 710 11.84 -16.38 -6.62
C ASN A 710 10.80 -15.56 -5.85
N THR A 711 11.24 -14.46 -5.25
CA THR A 711 10.34 -13.44 -4.69
C THR A 711 10.32 -12.25 -5.64
N VAL A 712 9.16 -11.96 -6.23
CA VAL A 712 8.97 -10.81 -7.12
C VAL A 712 7.93 -9.88 -6.51
N GLN A 713 8.34 -8.67 -6.15
CA GLN A 713 7.50 -7.72 -5.43
C GLN A 713 7.39 -6.42 -6.23
N ILE A 714 6.17 -5.93 -6.40
CA ILE A 714 5.92 -4.57 -6.92
C ILE A 714 6.57 -4.32 -8.29
N PRO A 715 6.26 -5.12 -9.34
CA PRO A 715 6.45 -4.62 -10.70
C PRO A 715 5.52 -3.40 -10.85
N THR A 716 6.10 -2.23 -11.12
CA THR A 716 5.33 -0.99 -11.24
C THR A 716 4.49 -1.02 -12.52
N LEU A 717 4.94 -1.74 -13.54
CA LEU A 717 4.24 -2.00 -14.79
C LEU A 717 4.30 -3.49 -15.12
N ALA A 718 3.28 -4.00 -15.81
CA ALA A 718 3.23 -5.38 -16.30
C ALA A 718 3.19 -6.41 -15.16
N ASN A 719 3.81 -7.58 -15.33
CA ASN A 719 3.52 -8.77 -14.52
C ASN A 719 4.61 -9.05 -13.49
N ASN A 720 4.30 -9.80 -12.43
CA ASN A 720 5.38 -10.36 -11.60
C ASN A 720 6.13 -11.45 -12.40
N ILE A 721 5.40 -12.35 -13.06
CA ILE A 721 5.96 -13.36 -13.97
C ILE A 721 5.14 -13.40 -15.27
N ALA A 722 5.82 -13.42 -16.41
CA ALA A 722 5.18 -13.58 -17.71
C ALA A 722 5.79 -14.69 -18.57
N ILE A 723 4.93 -15.44 -19.28
CA ILE A 723 5.31 -16.50 -20.22
C ILE A 723 4.67 -16.21 -21.59
N TYR A 724 5.49 -15.75 -22.53
CA TYR A 724 5.09 -15.41 -23.88
C TYR A 724 5.51 -16.52 -24.85
N GLY A 725 4.63 -17.51 -25.03
CA GLY A 725 4.89 -18.70 -25.85
C GLY A 725 5.85 -19.72 -25.23
N GLY A 726 6.49 -20.51 -26.10
CA GLY A 726 7.55 -21.45 -25.71
C GLY A 726 7.09 -22.90 -25.54
N LYS A 727 7.96 -23.73 -24.96
CA LYS A 727 7.76 -25.18 -24.83
C LYS A 727 8.24 -25.72 -23.50
N ASP A 728 7.44 -26.54 -22.83
CA ASP A 728 7.85 -27.30 -21.63
C ASP A 728 8.36 -26.44 -20.44
N ASN A 729 7.96 -25.17 -20.37
CA ASN A 729 8.42 -24.20 -19.35
C ASN A 729 7.67 -24.36 -18.00
N LYS A 730 8.32 -23.91 -16.91
CA LYS A 730 7.85 -24.14 -15.53
C LYS A 730 7.94 -22.88 -14.66
N VAL A 731 6.91 -22.64 -13.86
CA VAL A 731 6.82 -21.56 -12.84
C VAL A 731 6.39 -22.19 -11.51
N LEU A 732 7.36 -22.37 -10.60
CA LEU A 732 7.21 -23.25 -9.43
C LEU A 732 7.57 -22.56 -8.10
N ASN A 733 6.69 -22.62 -7.10
CA ASN A 733 7.02 -22.21 -5.73
C ASN A 733 7.51 -20.75 -5.57
N ASN A 734 7.07 -19.82 -6.43
CA ASN A 734 7.43 -18.41 -6.34
C ASN A 734 6.50 -17.65 -5.37
N LEU A 735 6.99 -16.54 -4.81
CA LEU A 735 6.21 -15.58 -4.03
C LEU A 735 6.09 -14.28 -4.83
N LEU A 736 4.87 -13.91 -5.20
CA LEU A 736 4.57 -12.77 -6.06
C LEU A 736 3.68 -11.81 -5.27
N THR A 737 4.09 -10.55 -5.15
CA THR A 737 3.29 -9.56 -4.42
C THR A 737 3.13 -8.27 -5.20
N ASP A 738 1.99 -7.63 -4.97
CA ASP A 738 1.79 -6.20 -5.20
C ASP A 738 1.95 -5.70 -6.66
N THR A 739 1.36 -6.40 -7.64
CA THR A 739 1.32 -5.93 -9.05
C THR A 739 0.60 -4.57 -9.17
N VAL A 740 1.20 -3.57 -9.84
CA VAL A 740 0.66 -2.19 -9.80
C VAL A 740 -0.31 -1.88 -10.94
N VAL A 741 0.13 -1.90 -12.21
CA VAL A 741 -0.72 -1.55 -13.36
C VAL A 741 -0.36 -2.40 -14.60
N ASN A 742 -1.34 -2.62 -15.49
CA ASN A 742 -1.16 -3.32 -16.77
C ASN A 742 -0.60 -4.75 -16.69
N GLY A 743 -0.70 -5.41 -15.56
CA GLY A 743 -0.35 -6.82 -15.50
C GLY A 743 -0.90 -7.56 -14.30
N SER A 744 -0.45 -8.80 -14.21
CA SER A 744 -0.93 -9.81 -13.27
C SER A 744 0.21 -10.32 -12.39
N GLY A 745 -0.09 -11.16 -11.40
CA GLY A 745 0.96 -11.92 -10.73
C GLY A 745 1.61 -12.88 -11.73
N ILE A 746 0.81 -13.69 -12.41
CA ILE A 746 1.29 -14.56 -13.48
C ILE A 746 0.46 -14.32 -14.73
N SER A 747 1.11 -13.98 -15.84
CA SER A 747 0.51 -13.95 -17.17
C SER A 747 1.12 -15.04 -18.06
N TYR A 748 0.29 -15.72 -18.83
CA TYR A 748 0.77 -16.66 -19.85
C TYR A 748 -0.12 -16.66 -21.09
N GLY A 749 0.48 -16.94 -22.23
CA GLY A 749 -0.24 -17.18 -23.48
C GLY A 749 0.58 -16.78 -24.69
N THR A 750 -0.06 -16.16 -25.67
CA THR A 750 0.50 -15.87 -27.00
C THR A 750 0.72 -14.38 -27.26
N ASN A 751 0.77 -13.57 -26.20
CA ASN A 751 1.16 -12.17 -26.31
C ASN A 751 2.57 -12.03 -26.92
N PHE A 752 2.83 -10.90 -27.59
CA PHE A 752 4.04 -10.65 -28.39
C PHE A 752 4.25 -11.61 -29.57
N ASN A 753 3.19 -12.30 -30.01
CA ASN A 753 3.17 -13.02 -31.28
C ASN A 753 4.28 -14.11 -31.40
N PRO A 754 4.45 -15.01 -30.40
CA PRO A 754 5.53 -16.00 -30.41
C PRO A 754 5.38 -17.00 -31.57
N PRO A 755 6.41 -17.81 -31.91
CA PRO A 755 6.32 -18.76 -33.02
C PRO A 755 5.27 -19.84 -32.72
N SER A 756 5.23 -20.32 -31.48
CA SER A 756 4.21 -21.22 -30.96
C SER A 756 4.24 -21.30 -29.43
N MET A 757 3.23 -21.97 -28.86
CA MET A 757 3.21 -22.44 -27.48
C MET A 757 2.80 -23.91 -27.48
N THR A 758 3.68 -24.82 -27.06
CA THR A 758 3.50 -26.27 -27.21
C THR A 758 4.00 -27.04 -25.98
N GLY A 759 3.75 -28.36 -25.95
CA GLY A 759 4.27 -29.21 -24.86
C GLY A 759 3.51 -28.98 -23.56
N THR A 760 4.20 -28.88 -22.43
CA THR A 760 3.57 -28.66 -21.12
C THR A 760 4.03 -27.39 -20.43
N LEU A 761 3.15 -26.40 -20.26
CA LEU A 761 3.37 -25.31 -19.31
C LEU A 761 2.91 -25.75 -17.92
N THR A 762 3.80 -25.68 -16.92
CA THR A 762 3.47 -25.96 -15.51
C THR A 762 3.55 -24.70 -14.67
N VAL A 763 2.43 -24.26 -14.11
CA VAL A 763 2.32 -23.16 -13.14
C VAL A 763 1.84 -23.74 -11.81
N GLN A 764 2.75 -23.98 -10.88
CA GLN A 764 2.46 -24.80 -9.71
C GLN A 764 2.97 -24.20 -8.40
N ASN A 765 2.13 -24.32 -7.37
CA ASN A 765 2.49 -24.01 -5.98
C ASN A 765 3.02 -22.59 -5.77
N ASN A 766 2.57 -21.61 -6.56
CA ASN A 766 2.97 -20.22 -6.37
C ASN A 766 2.05 -19.53 -5.36
N VAL A 767 2.58 -18.54 -4.65
CA VAL A 767 1.82 -17.67 -3.74
C VAL A 767 1.73 -16.28 -4.36
N LEU A 768 0.52 -15.80 -4.60
CA LEU A 768 0.23 -14.50 -5.20
C LEU A 768 -0.57 -13.67 -4.21
N ILE A 769 -0.01 -12.54 -3.74
CA ILE A 769 -0.63 -11.68 -2.73
C ILE A 769 -0.84 -10.29 -3.31
N ARG A 770 -2.08 -9.80 -3.35
CA ARG A 770 -2.41 -8.47 -3.90
C ARG A 770 -1.94 -8.29 -5.35
N CYS A 771 -2.04 -9.36 -6.13
CA CYS A 771 -1.72 -9.39 -7.55
C CYS A 771 -2.96 -9.14 -8.42
N GLY A 772 -2.72 -8.78 -9.69
CA GLY A 772 -3.74 -8.30 -10.62
C GLY A 772 -3.90 -6.78 -10.55
N SER A 773 -4.41 -6.18 -11.61
CA SER A 773 -4.46 -4.72 -11.74
C SER A 773 -5.52 -4.26 -12.74
N LEU A 774 -5.67 -2.95 -12.88
CA LEU A 774 -6.41 -2.36 -13.99
C LEU A 774 -5.48 -2.38 -15.20
N HIS A 775 -5.94 -2.95 -16.31
CA HIS A 775 -5.25 -2.81 -17.58
C HIS A 775 -5.68 -1.47 -18.22
N LYS A 776 -4.93 -0.41 -17.94
CA LYS A 776 -5.27 0.98 -18.30
C LYS A 776 -5.48 1.16 -19.80
N ASP A 777 -4.68 0.46 -20.61
CA ASP A 777 -4.74 0.60 -22.07
C ASP A 777 -5.98 -0.07 -22.67
N TYR A 778 -6.56 -1.03 -21.95
CA TYR A 778 -7.76 -1.74 -22.39
C TYR A 778 -9.02 -1.28 -21.66
N GLY A 779 -8.87 -0.54 -20.56
CA GLY A 779 -9.97 0.02 -19.78
C GLY A 779 -10.73 -1.00 -18.92
N TYR A 780 -10.16 -2.17 -18.65
CA TYR A 780 -10.79 -3.19 -17.80
C TYR A 780 -9.81 -3.88 -16.85
N GLN A 781 -10.40 -4.59 -15.89
CA GLN A 781 -9.74 -5.21 -14.75
C GLN A 781 -9.24 -6.62 -15.11
N ILE A 782 -8.01 -6.96 -14.70
CA ILE A 782 -7.40 -8.28 -14.90
C ILE A 782 -7.06 -8.95 -13.56
N GLY A 783 -6.95 -10.28 -13.58
CA GLY A 783 -6.80 -11.09 -12.37
C GLY A 783 -5.37 -11.32 -11.89
N ALA A 784 -5.20 -11.99 -10.77
CA ALA A 784 -3.87 -12.37 -10.27
C ALA A 784 -3.17 -13.40 -11.17
N ILE A 785 -3.92 -14.34 -11.75
CA ILE A 785 -3.48 -15.19 -12.86
C ILE A 785 -4.26 -14.82 -14.11
N TRP A 786 -3.55 -14.53 -15.20
CA TRP A 786 -4.13 -14.11 -16.47
C TRP A 786 -3.72 -15.05 -17.61
N ALA A 787 -4.71 -15.76 -18.14
CA ALA A 787 -4.57 -16.54 -19.37
C ALA A 787 -4.89 -15.63 -20.55
N TYR A 788 -3.85 -15.19 -21.26
CA TYR A 788 -3.96 -14.16 -22.30
C TYR A 788 -3.59 -14.70 -23.69
N TRP A 789 -4.60 -15.15 -24.43
CA TRP A 789 -4.44 -15.82 -25.72
C TRP A 789 -4.54 -14.90 -26.93
N VAL A 790 -4.10 -13.64 -26.77
CA VAL A 790 -4.14 -12.66 -27.85
C VAL A 790 -3.35 -13.16 -29.06
N ASN A 791 -3.89 -12.93 -30.27
CA ASN A 791 -3.28 -13.32 -31.54
C ASN A 791 -2.88 -14.80 -31.63
N ASN A 792 -3.56 -15.70 -30.90
CA ASN A 792 -3.23 -17.11 -30.90
C ASN A 792 -3.17 -17.68 -32.32
N ASN A 793 -4.17 -17.48 -33.19
CA ASN A 793 -4.11 -17.87 -34.62
C ASN A 793 -3.54 -19.29 -34.89
N GLY A 794 -3.81 -20.24 -33.98
CA GLY A 794 -3.23 -21.59 -34.02
C GLY A 794 -1.78 -21.68 -33.54
N LYS A 795 -1.28 -20.78 -32.69
CA LYS A 795 0.07 -20.85 -32.12
C LYS A 795 0.12 -21.77 -30.91
N ALA A 796 -0.96 -21.80 -30.13
CA ALA A 796 -1.18 -22.77 -29.07
C ALA A 796 -1.73 -24.07 -29.68
N GLN A 797 -0.88 -25.07 -29.84
CA GLN A 797 -1.23 -26.39 -30.36
C GLN A 797 -0.47 -27.47 -29.60
N ASN A 798 -1.07 -28.66 -29.47
CA ASN A 798 -0.46 -29.78 -28.74
C ASN A 798 0.08 -29.35 -27.37
N LEU A 799 -0.70 -28.49 -26.70
CA LEU A 799 -0.31 -27.79 -25.48
C LEU A 799 -1.17 -28.30 -24.32
N THR A 800 -0.50 -28.68 -23.25
CA THR A 800 -1.11 -28.87 -21.93
C THR A 800 -0.68 -27.72 -21.04
N VAL A 801 -1.65 -27.02 -20.43
CA VAL A 801 -1.36 -26.00 -19.42
C VAL A 801 -1.93 -26.47 -18.09
N ASN A 802 -1.07 -26.63 -17.10
CA ASN A 802 -1.44 -27.05 -15.75
C ASN A 802 -1.19 -25.91 -14.76
N VAL A 803 -2.26 -25.35 -14.22
CA VAL A 803 -2.24 -24.31 -13.20
C VAL A 803 -2.75 -24.92 -11.90
N SER A 804 -1.86 -25.30 -10.99
CA SER A 804 -2.27 -26.10 -9.83
C SER A 804 -1.61 -25.75 -8.50
N GLY A 805 -2.35 -25.95 -7.40
CA GLY A 805 -1.83 -25.74 -6.05
C GLY A 805 -1.43 -24.30 -5.73
N ASN A 806 -1.81 -23.33 -6.57
CA ASN A 806 -1.45 -21.93 -6.33
C ASN A 806 -2.36 -21.35 -5.23
N THR A 807 -1.78 -20.49 -4.40
CA THR A 807 -2.49 -19.71 -3.39
C THR A 807 -2.58 -18.27 -3.87
N ILE A 808 -3.79 -17.80 -4.13
CA ILE A 808 -4.08 -16.43 -4.53
C ILE A 808 -4.79 -15.76 -3.37
N GLN A 809 -4.26 -14.64 -2.92
CA GLN A 809 -4.77 -13.93 -1.76
C GLN A 809 -4.90 -12.43 -2.02
N ASP A 810 -6.04 -11.88 -1.63
CA ASP A 810 -6.31 -10.44 -1.67
C ASP A 810 -6.09 -9.85 -3.08
N SER A 811 -6.38 -10.61 -4.14
CA SER A 811 -6.15 -10.16 -5.52
C SER A 811 -6.92 -8.87 -5.78
N THR A 812 -6.27 -7.88 -6.43
CA THR A 812 -6.84 -6.55 -6.65
C THR A 812 -8.22 -6.61 -7.30
N TYR A 813 -8.39 -7.53 -8.25
CA TYR A 813 -9.66 -7.82 -8.92
C TYR A 813 -9.95 -9.32 -8.85
N SER A 814 -9.98 -10.02 -9.98
CA SER A 814 -10.28 -11.45 -9.97
C SER A 814 -9.08 -12.30 -9.54
N GLY A 815 -9.35 -13.49 -9.02
CA GLY A 815 -8.29 -14.47 -8.75
C GLY A 815 -7.68 -14.99 -10.05
N ILE A 816 -8.50 -15.66 -10.86
CA ILE A 816 -8.15 -16.16 -12.19
C ILE A 816 -8.96 -15.40 -13.25
N PHE A 817 -8.29 -14.90 -14.28
CA PHE A 817 -8.89 -14.19 -15.40
C PHE A 817 -8.51 -14.86 -16.72
N ILE A 818 -9.51 -15.14 -17.56
CA ILE A 818 -9.32 -15.85 -18.84
C ILE A 818 -9.92 -15.01 -19.96
N GLU A 819 -9.13 -14.74 -20.99
CA GLU A 819 -9.62 -14.05 -22.19
C GLU A 819 -8.89 -14.45 -23.48
N GLU A 820 -9.50 -13.98 -24.59
CA GLU A 820 -9.08 -14.20 -25.98
C GLU A 820 -9.20 -15.65 -26.51
N PRO A 821 -9.17 -15.86 -27.84
CA PRO A 821 -9.43 -17.16 -28.45
C PRO A 821 -8.35 -18.22 -28.22
N ALA A 822 -8.70 -19.28 -27.50
CA ALA A 822 -7.87 -20.48 -27.31
C ALA A 822 -8.55 -21.77 -27.82
N PRO A 823 -9.06 -21.81 -29.07
CA PRO A 823 -9.74 -22.99 -29.59
C PRO A 823 -8.77 -24.17 -29.72
N GLY A 824 -9.23 -25.37 -29.37
CA GLY A 824 -8.45 -26.60 -29.53
C GLY A 824 -7.46 -26.89 -28.40
N ILE A 825 -7.36 -26.04 -27.39
CA ILE A 825 -6.64 -26.33 -26.14
C ILE A 825 -7.59 -26.37 -24.94
N THR A 826 -7.22 -27.12 -23.92
CA THR A 826 -7.88 -27.14 -22.61
C THR A 826 -6.86 -26.82 -21.54
N VAL A 827 -7.10 -25.76 -20.76
CA VAL A 827 -6.29 -25.43 -19.59
C VAL A 827 -6.85 -26.14 -18.36
N ASN A 828 -5.98 -26.75 -17.57
CA ASN A 828 -6.34 -27.43 -16.33
C ASN A 828 -6.02 -26.55 -15.12
N TYR A 829 -7.05 -26.15 -14.37
CA TYR A 829 -6.91 -25.46 -13.09
C TYR A 829 -7.25 -26.43 -11.96
N ALA A 830 -6.29 -26.82 -11.13
CA ALA A 830 -6.50 -27.85 -10.12
C ALA A 830 -6.02 -27.42 -8.72
N SER A 831 -6.87 -27.57 -7.71
CA SER A 831 -6.50 -27.34 -6.31
C SER A 831 -5.92 -25.94 -6.03
N ASN A 832 -6.34 -24.92 -6.79
CA ASN A 832 -5.98 -23.54 -6.47
C ASN A 832 -6.87 -23.02 -5.34
N THR A 833 -6.28 -22.24 -4.45
CA THR A 833 -7.01 -21.58 -3.36
C THR A 833 -7.01 -20.08 -3.61
N ILE A 834 -8.20 -19.50 -3.73
CA ILE A 834 -8.41 -18.07 -3.91
C ILE A 834 -9.10 -17.54 -2.66
N THR A 835 -8.48 -16.59 -1.98
CA THR A 835 -9.02 -15.96 -0.77
C THR A 835 -9.10 -14.45 -0.96
N ASN A 836 -10.27 -13.87 -0.70
CA ASN A 836 -10.58 -12.44 -0.79
C ASN A 836 -10.23 -11.80 -2.13
N ALA A 837 -10.73 -12.36 -3.24
CA ALA A 837 -10.63 -11.65 -4.51
C ALA A 837 -11.43 -10.34 -4.46
N GLY A 838 -10.90 -9.26 -5.02
CA GLY A 838 -11.57 -7.96 -5.08
C GLY A 838 -12.85 -7.94 -5.93
N THR A 839 -12.96 -8.85 -6.91
CA THR A 839 -14.20 -9.03 -7.70
C THR A 839 -14.66 -10.49 -7.70
N TYR A 840 -14.25 -11.27 -8.70
CA TYR A 840 -14.64 -12.66 -8.86
C TYR A 840 -13.52 -13.61 -8.46
N GLY A 841 -13.84 -14.81 -7.97
CA GLY A 841 -12.82 -15.84 -7.82
C GLY A 841 -12.21 -16.20 -9.18
N VAL A 842 -13.07 -16.59 -10.12
CA VAL A 842 -12.72 -16.90 -11.50
C VAL A 842 -13.61 -16.08 -12.43
N TYR A 843 -13.00 -15.41 -13.41
CA TYR A 843 -13.72 -14.65 -14.43
C TYR A 843 -13.27 -15.01 -15.84
N VAL A 844 -14.18 -15.56 -16.63
CA VAL A 844 -14.03 -15.77 -18.07
C VAL A 844 -14.70 -14.62 -18.82
N ARG A 845 -13.89 -13.83 -19.52
CA ARG A 845 -14.34 -12.66 -20.28
C ARG A 845 -15.08 -13.08 -21.54
N GLY A 846 -16.01 -12.26 -22.00
CA GLY A 846 -16.86 -12.53 -23.18
C GLY A 846 -16.09 -12.76 -24.48
N SER A 847 -14.87 -12.24 -24.62
CA SER A 847 -14.01 -12.47 -25.79
C SER A 847 -13.34 -13.84 -25.81
N ALA A 848 -13.34 -14.58 -24.69
CA ALA A 848 -12.69 -15.88 -24.60
C ALA A 848 -13.38 -16.91 -25.51
N THR A 849 -12.60 -17.80 -26.15
CA THR A 849 -13.13 -19.02 -26.77
C THR A 849 -12.26 -20.21 -26.41
N GLY A 850 -12.81 -21.43 -26.47
CA GLY A 850 -12.07 -22.66 -26.11
C GLY A 850 -12.64 -23.33 -24.87
N SER A 851 -11.77 -23.97 -24.08
CA SER A 851 -12.22 -24.71 -22.90
C SER A 851 -11.23 -24.70 -21.73
N SER A 852 -11.73 -24.90 -20.51
CA SER A 852 -10.91 -25.15 -19.33
C SER A 852 -11.59 -26.11 -18.37
N THR A 853 -10.79 -26.92 -17.69
CA THR A 853 -11.23 -27.85 -16.65
C THR A 853 -10.80 -27.33 -15.29
N PHE A 854 -11.74 -27.22 -14.35
CA PHE A 854 -11.50 -26.81 -12.97
C PHE A 854 -11.77 -27.98 -12.03
N THR A 855 -10.77 -28.41 -11.26
CA THR A 855 -10.90 -29.51 -10.31
C THR A 855 -10.46 -29.10 -8.91
N ASN A 856 -11.30 -29.28 -7.90
CA ASN A 856 -10.98 -29.01 -6.49
C ASN A 856 -10.49 -27.58 -6.18
N ASN A 857 -10.90 -26.56 -6.96
CA ASN A 857 -10.53 -25.18 -6.67
C ASN A 857 -11.44 -24.59 -5.59
N THR A 858 -10.86 -23.83 -4.67
CA THR A 858 -11.59 -23.21 -3.57
C THR A 858 -11.57 -21.69 -3.71
N VAL A 859 -12.74 -21.06 -3.68
CA VAL A 859 -12.88 -19.59 -3.60
C VAL A 859 -13.55 -19.21 -2.28
N ASN A 860 -12.82 -18.47 -1.44
CA ASN A 860 -13.27 -17.99 -0.13
C ASN A 860 -13.22 -16.46 -0.12
N GLY A 861 -14.37 -15.79 -0.25
CA GLY A 861 -14.41 -14.33 -0.35
C GLY A 861 -14.16 -13.83 -1.77
N ALA A 862 -15.26 -13.45 -2.46
CA ALA A 862 -15.25 -12.82 -3.77
C ALA A 862 -16.59 -12.07 -3.93
N PRO A 863 -16.65 -10.75 -3.72
CA PRO A 863 -17.89 -10.01 -3.54
C PRO A 863 -18.74 -9.97 -4.82
N SER A 864 -18.14 -10.13 -6.00
CA SER A 864 -18.88 -10.21 -7.27
C SER A 864 -19.36 -11.64 -7.59
N GLY A 865 -18.86 -12.64 -6.87
CA GLY A 865 -19.21 -14.05 -7.07
C GLY A 865 -18.00 -14.95 -7.23
N LYS A 866 -18.15 -16.23 -6.91
CA LYS A 866 -17.02 -17.18 -6.98
C LYS A 866 -16.56 -17.46 -8.40
N PHE A 867 -17.51 -17.50 -9.34
CA PHE A 867 -17.26 -17.80 -10.74
C PHE A 867 -18.21 -17.00 -11.63
N LEU A 868 -17.67 -16.49 -12.74
CA LEU A 868 -18.44 -15.89 -13.81
C LEU A 868 -17.87 -16.30 -15.17
N ASN A 869 -18.72 -16.79 -16.06
CA ASN A 869 -18.41 -16.93 -17.48
C ASN A 869 -19.36 -16.08 -18.31
N THR A 870 -18.81 -15.06 -18.96
CA THR A 870 -19.56 -14.17 -19.86
C THR A 870 -19.42 -14.55 -21.34
N SER A 871 -18.59 -15.55 -21.66
CA SER A 871 -18.44 -16.02 -23.04
C SER A 871 -19.39 -17.17 -23.35
N PRO A 872 -20.27 -17.03 -24.35
CA PRO A 872 -21.08 -18.14 -24.85
C PRO A 872 -20.26 -19.17 -25.65
N SER A 873 -19.02 -18.84 -25.99
CA SER A 873 -18.12 -19.66 -26.82
C SER A 873 -16.96 -20.28 -26.03
N PHE A 874 -17.02 -20.19 -24.69
CA PHE A 874 -16.04 -20.79 -23.81
C PHE A 874 -16.71 -21.85 -22.92
N THR A 875 -16.18 -23.07 -22.96
CA THR A 875 -16.70 -24.19 -22.17
C THR A 875 -15.90 -24.35 -20.88
N VAL A 876 -16.59 -24.36 -19.75
CA VAL A 876 -16.00 -24.66 -18.44
C VAL A 876 -16.54 -26.00 -17.96
N SER A 877 -15.66 -26.89 -17.50
CA SER A 877 -16.03 -28.22 -16.97
C SER A 877 -15.23 -28.54 -15.70
N GLY A 878 -15.56 -29.66 -15.04
CA GLY A 878 -14.81 -30.20 -13.90
C GLY A 878 -15.66 -30.45 -12.65
N SER A 879 -15.03 -30.72 -11.52
CA SER A 879 -15.72 -31.15 -10.29
C SER A 879 -14.96 -30.78 -9.01
N GLY A 880 -15.64 -30.81 -7.86
CA GLY A 880 -15.04 -30.54 -6.54
C GLY A 880 -14.71 -29.05 -6.28
N ASN A 881 -15.09 -28.14 -7.18
CA ASN A 881 -15.02 -26.70 -6.93
C ASN A 881 -16.17 -26.27 -6.03
N ASN A 882 -15.98 -25.22 -5.24
CA ASN A 882 -17.00 -24.73 -4.31
C ASN A 882 -17.97 -23.69 -4.93
N TRP A 883 -18.24 -23.79 -6.25
CA TRP A 883 -19.11 -22.92 -7.05
C TRP A 883 -19.85 -23.67 -8.14
#